data_AF-A0A2N2IVI8-F1
#
_entry.id   AF-A0A2N2IVI8-F1
#
_cell.length_a   1.000
_cell.length_b   1.000
_cell.length_c   1.000
_cell.angle_alpha   90.00
_cell.angle_beta   90.00
_cell.angle_gamma   90.00
#
_symmetry.space_group_name_H-M   'P 1'
#
loop_
_entity.id
_entity.type
_entity.pdbx_description
1 polymer ?
#
loop_
_entity_poly.entity_id
_entity_poly.type
_entity_poly.pdbx_seq_one_letter_code
_entity_poly.pdbx_strand_id
1 'polypeptide(L)'
;MLEEWQRVEQDGTPVYVQPERPDWFVPDHEADCLLQELQCHGIGAAPLEKDLGGRTLTARRLVSQLADGPVSPYPGRYPLLSLHSLKECWFHLTDRCNLACQHCLFASSPASGATLAPEALAQGIAEAKGLGCTLFYFTGGEPFVYPGFVSMVSELLGDPKIHVVVLSNGLLIKEHLPGLLALPRGRFHLQLSLDGLAAQHEALRGKTTFAGLLESVGLLKEAGFPLTLSVAVNRANVRELAEIVALAAGLGIGNIHLLWHFVRGKGSIAQFVAPAEILPELIRAQEMAEKMGVRIDNVETMRSQVFSTPGTRHDLSNTGWESLAVGPDGVIYPSPALVGIADLACGPLADGLETVWRRSPVLEKIRRATLAASETYQANPLRFLVGGGDIDHSYLAGNELVGHDPYVELYNGLALWLISRQACRYPVRTQGEILLRMGEVRHDCPDGGEVALTHCNCVVSLAEDQGHATVREFYGRAALVCNEEIVNPFAPDQVLANFIPADSRKKSYGCGSPVKDAEPQPGEVLVYLGSGSGVECFMASPQVGPAGRVVGIDMTDEMLHLAAVAKAKVASRLGYDNVEFKKGFLEDLPLEETTADVVISNCVINLSPDKRQTLHEIFRILKPGGRLVVSDIVTDDPIPVTIKNNEQFRGECLGGALRQEDLLAMLRGAGFAGISLIKRFPYRVEGETRFYSLTFRAYKPKDSRRVEVIYRGPFGAVWTESGEMLLKGRRAAVTVSEAESLGDSLFVLDTHGAVSNLSLENSCCASPLELLPSSGCCATGPKEETGKIVALPPLRQPVNGRHPSGCMACG
;
A
#
# COMPACT_ATOMS: atom_id res chain seq x y z
N MET A 1 22.50 7.05 -11.69
CA MET A 1 21.17 7.47 -11.21
C MET A 1 20.06 7.14 -12.20
N LEU A 2 19.76 7.96 -13.24
CA LEU A 2 18.70 7.59 -14.22
C LEU A 2 19.03 6.36 -15.07
N GLU A 3 20.31 6.08 -15.29
CA GLU A 3 20.79 4.90 -16.05
C GLU A 3 20.54 3.57 -15.32
N GLU A 4 20.27 3.61 -14.01
CA GLU A 4 19.98 2.43 -13.20
C GLU A 4 18.50 2.00 -13.28
N TRP A 5 17.65 2.85 -13.85
CA TRP A 5 16.23 2.58 -14.04
C TRP A 5 15.98 2.05 -15.45
N GLN A 6 15.42 0.85 -15.53
CA GLN A 6 15.04 0.21 -16.79
C GLN A 6 13.55 0.46 -17.06
N ARG A 7 13.24 0.98 -18.25
CA ARG A 7 11.86 1.17 -18.70
C ARG A 7 11.35 -0.13 -19.33
N VAL A 8 10.26 -0.66 -18.80
CA VAL A 8 9.46 -1.75 -19.35
C VAL A 8 8.08 -1.20 -19.70
N GLU A 9 7.38 -1.79 -20.66
CA GLU A 9 6.05 -1.35 -21.07
C GLU A 9 5.06 -2.50 -21.00
N GLN A 10 3.89 -2.25 -20.40
CA GLN A 10 2.79 -3.21 -20.31
C GLN A 10 1.50 -2.52 -20.73
N ASP A 11 0.90 -2.97 -21.83
CA ASP A 11 -0.35 -2.44 -22.39
C ASP A 11 -0.36 -0.90 -22.57
N GLY A 12 0.79 -0.34 -22.97
CA GLY A 12 0.97 1.11 -23.16
C GLY A 12 1.25 1.90 -21.89
N THR A 13 1.30 1.25 -20.72
CA THR A 13 1.73 1.86 -19.46
C THR A 13 3.25 1.68 -19.28
N PRO A 14 4.04 2.77 -19.18
CA PRO A 14 5.46 2.69 -18.85
C PRO A 14 5.67 2.35 -17.38
N VAL A 15 6.51 1.35 -17.10
CA VAL A 15 6.94 0.98 -15.76
C VAL A 15 8.45 1.09 -15.70
N TYR A 16 8.97 1.90 -14.79
CA TYR A 16 10.40 2.03 -14.54
C TYR A 16 10.76 1.17 -13.33
N VAL A 17 11.78 0.32 -13.47
CA VAL A 17 12.23 -0.61 -12.43
C VAL A 17 13.71 -0.41 -12.17
N GLN A 18 14.10 -0.37 -10.90
CA GLN A 18 15.49 -0.44 -10.45
C GLN A 18 15.78 -1.91 -10.09
N PRO A 19 16.53 -2.67 -10.90
CA PRO A 19 16.62 -4.12 -10.76
C PRO A 19 17.35 -4.62 -9.50
N GLU A 20 18.26 -3.82 -8.93
CA GLU A 20 19.09 -4.22 -7.78
C GLU A 20 18.41 -3.96 -6.43
N ARG A 21 17.51 -2.96 -6.35
CA ARG A 21 16.72 -2.55 -5.18
C ARG A 21 15.24 -2.97 -5.29
N PRO A 22 14.91 -3.82 -6.26
CA PRO A 22 13.57 -4.01 -6.88
C PRO A 22 12.53 -2.88 -6.79
N ASP A 23 12.92 -1.61 -6.75
CA ASP A 23 11.96 -0.51 -6.69
C ASP A 23 11.33 -0.25 -8.06
N TRP A 24 10.07 0.19 -8.07
CA TRP A 24 9.40 0.55 -9.31
C TRP A 24 8.53 1.80 -9.18
N PHE A 25 8.29 2.47 -10.31
CA PHE A 25 7.31 3.54 -10.43
C PHE A 25 6.70 3.61 -11.83
N VAL A 26 5.54 4.26 -11.93
CA VAL A 26 4.79 4.51 -13.15
C VAL A 26 4.67 6.03 -13.32
N PRO A 27 5.32 6.63 -14.34
CA PRO A 27 5.14 8.04 -14.68
C PRO A 27 3.87 8.28 -15.51
N ASP A 28 3.40 9.52 -15.56
CA ASP A 28 2.47 9.94 -16.62
C ASP A 28 3.19 10.10 -17.97
N HIS A 29 2.45 10.39 -19.03
CA HIS A 29 3.00 10.49 -20.37
C HIS A 29 4.07 11.59 -20.52
N GLU A 30 3.88 12.76 -19.90
CA GLU A 30 4.85 13.85 -20.00
C GLU A 30 6.12 13.52 -19.19
N ALA A 31 5.96 12.94 -18.00
CA ALA A 31 7.08 12.45 -17.20
C ALA A 31 7.86 11.35 -17.92
N ASP A 32 7.18 10.40 -18.58
CA ASP A 32 7.82 9.35 -19.39
C ASP A 32 8.66 9.96 -20.54
N CYS A 33 8.07 10.87 -21.33
CA CYS A 33 8.80 11.57 -22.39
C CYS A 33 10.03 12.32 -21.86
N LEU A 34 9.88 12.99 -20.72
CA LEU A 34 10.94 13.78 -20.11
C LEU A 34 12.07 12.89 -19.56
N LEU A 35 11.72 11.78 -18.91
CA LEU A 35 12.70 10.81 -18.42
C LEU A 35 13.50 10.19 -19.57
N GLN A 36 12.85 9.85 -20.67
CA GLN A 36 13.51 9.37 -21.88
C GLN A 36 14.45 10.43 -22.48
N GLU A 37 14.01 11.68 -22.58
CA GLU A 37 14.84 12.81 -23.05
C GLU A 37 16.09 12.99 -22.17
N LEU A 38 15.94 12.92 -20.84
CA LEU A 38 17.04 13.02 -19.88
C LEU A 38 18.03 11.85 -19.99
N GLN A 39 17.54 10.61 -20.14
CA GLN A 39 18.37 9.42 -20.34
C GLN A 39 19.16 9.51 -21.65
N CYS A 40 18.55 9.91 -22.76
CA CYS A 40 19.23 10.06 -24.05
C CYS A 40 20.35 11.11 -24.03
N HIS A 41 20.22 12.15 -23.20
CA HIS A 41 21.23 13.20 -23.08
C HIS A 41 22.32 12.92 -22.04
N GLY A 42 22.27 11.78 -21.33
CA GLY A 42 23.25 11.44 -20.28
C GLY A 42 23.26 12.46 -19.12
N ILE A 43 22.15 13.19 -18.91
CA ILE A 43 22.04 14.22 -17.87
C ILE A 43 21.72 13.50 -16.56
N GLY A 44 22.73 12.84 -15.99
CA GLY A 44 22.58 12.04 -14.78
C GLY A 44 22.65 12.81 -13.46
N ALA A 45 23.09 14.07 -13.48
CA ALA A 45 23.22 14.94 -12.30
C ALA A 45 23.78 16.35 -12.61
N ALA A 46 24.19 16.65 -13.86
CA ALA A 46 24.69 17.98 -14.21
C ALA A 46 23.58 19.04 -14.03
N PRO A 47 23.90 20.30 -13.68
CA PRO A 47 22.89 21.35 -13.72
C PRO A 47 22.26 21.32 -15.12
N LEU A 48 20.94 21.19 -15.16
CA LEU A 48 20.14 21.41 -16.36
C LEU A 48 20.40 22.87 -16.80
N GLU A 49 21.48 23.07 -17.53
CA GLU A 49 21.91 24.35 -18.12
C GLU A 49 21.16 24.61 -19.43
N LYS A 50 20.63 23.55 -20.05
CA LYS A 50 19.75 23.66 -21.20
C LYS A 50 18.34 24.05 -20.73
N ASP A 51 17.81 25.10 -21.33
CA ASP A 51 16.41 25.47 -21.22
C ASP A 51 15.55 24.37 -21.87
N LEU A 52 14.80 23.63 -21.06
CA LEU A 52 13.88 22.58 -21.51
C LEU A 52 12.49 23.15 -21.90
N GLY A 53 12.41 24.46 -22.16
CA GLY A 53 11.20 25.12 -22.64
C GLY A 53 10.07 25.05 -21.61
N GLY A 54 10.24 25.72 -20.46
CA GLY A 54 9.26 25.75 -19.37
C GLY A 54 9.19 24.47 -18.51
N ARG A 55 9.65 23.32 -19.02
CA ARG A 55 9.65 22.02 -18.31
C ARG A 55 10.83 21.79 -17.36
N THR A 56 11.73 22.77 -17.24
CA THR A 56 12.94 22.68 -16.42
C THR A 56 12.64 22.40 -14.94
N LEU A 57 11.58 22.99 -14.39
CA LEU A 57 11.17 22.75 -13.00
C LEU A 57 10.71 21.29 -12.80
N THR A 58 9.84 20.81 -13.69
CA THR A 58 9.34 19.42 -13.70
C THR A 58 10.48 18.43 -13.79
N ALA A 59 11.43 18.63 -14.71
CA ALA A 59 12.61 17.78 -14.85
C ALA A 59 13.43 17.71 -13.56
N ARG A 60 13.70 18.86 -12.93
CA ARG A 60 14.44 18.92 -11.65
C ARG A 60 13.70 18.21 -10.53
N ARG A 61 12.37 18.35 -10.45
CA ARG A 61 11.53 17.68 -9.45
C ARG A 61 11.56 16.16 -9.64
N LEU A 62 11.44 15.66 -10.87
CA LEU A 62 11.51 14.23 -11.16
C LEU A 62 12.89 13.65 -10.83
N VAL A 63 13.96 14.33 -11.22
CA VAL A 63 15.34 13.89 -10.93
C VAL A 63 15.60 13.84 -9.42
N SER A 64 15.15 14.85 -8.65
CA SER A 64 15.26 14.86 -7.18
C SER A 64 14.54 13.67 -6.56
N GLN A 65 13.30 13.44 -7.00
CA GLN A 65 12.46 12.35 -6.53
C GLN A 65 13.02 10.93 -6.81
N LEU A 66 13.96 10.79 -7.75
CA LEU A 66 14.63 9.54 -8.10
C LEU A 66 16.04 9.43 -7.49
N ALA A 67 16.47 10.43 -6.72
CA ALA A 67 17.81 10.50 -6.13
C ALA A 67 17.89 9.80 -4.78
N ASP A 68 17.64 8.49 -4.76
CA ASP A 68 17.49 7.72 -3.52
C ASP A 68 18.81 7.14 -2.98
N GLY A 69 19.95 7.75 -3.33
CA GLY A 69 21.29 7.29 -2.95
C GLY A 69 21.78 6.05 -3.70
N PRO A 70 23.06 5.65 -3.52
CA PRO A 70 23.62 4.48 -4.19
C PRO A 70 23.00 3.18 -3.66
N VAL A 71 22.75 2.23 -4.56
CA VAL A 71 22.27 0.89 -4.17
C VAL A 71 23.42 0.07 -3.60
N SER A 72 23.28 -0.35 -2.34
CA SER A 72 24.24 -1.25 -1.69
C SER A 72 24.31 -2.59 -2.44
N PRO A 73 25.52 -3.15 -2.65
CA PRO A 73 25.69 -4.46 -3.26
C PRO A 73 24.94 -5.54 -2.46
N TYR A 74 24.19 -6.39 -3.15
CA TYR A 74 23.46 -7.48 -2.55
C TYR A 74 24.30 -8.78 -2.58
N PRO A 75 24.75 -9.32 -1.43
CA PRO A 75 25.60 -10.51 -1.39
C PRO A 75 24.83 -11.83 -1.60
N GLY A 76 23.51 -11.77 -1.83
CA GLY A 76 22.60 -12.91 -1.84
C GLY A 76 21.94 -13.17 -0.48
N ARG A 77 20.95 -14.05 -0.46
CA ARG A 77 20.13 -14.34 0.73
C ARG A 77 20.85 -15.04 1.89
N TYR A 78 21.86 -15.87 1.61
CA TYR A 78 22.51 -16.73 2.62
C TYR A 78 23.10 -15.99 3.84
N PRO A 79 23.89 -14.89 3.69
CA PRO A 79 24.44 -14.18 4.84
C PRO A 79 23.42 -13.32 5.61
N LEU A 80 22.22 -13.10 5.05
CA LEU A 80 21.20 -12.21 5.62
C LEU A 80 20.06 -12.97 6.32
N LEU A 81 19.94 -14.27 6.05
CA LEU A 81 18.94 -15.15 6.64
C LEU A 81 19.58 -16.09 7.67
N SER A 82 18.79 -16.55 8.64
CA SER A 82 19.26 -17.51 9.63
C SER A 82 18.16 -18.51 10.01
N LEU A 83 18.56 -19.71 10.42
CA LEU A 83 17.65 -20.81 10.78
C LEU A 83 17.09 -20.62 12.20
N HIS A 84 16.08 -19.76 12.33
CA HIS A 84 15.41 -19.46 13.60
C HIS A 84 14.37 -20.51 13.98
N SER A 85 13.40 -20.77 13.10
CA SER A 85 12.29 -21.70 13.33
C SER A 85 11.85 -22.33 12.01
N LEU A 86 11.50 -23.60 12.04
CA LEU A 86 10.82 -24.24 10.91
C LEU A 86 9.35 -23.80 10.98
N LYS A 87 8.87 -22.96 10.06
CA LYS A 87 7.51 -22.42 10.09
C LYS A 87 6.48 -23.46 9.64
N GLU A 88 6.82 -24.23 8.61
CA GLU A 88 5.94 -25.23 8.01
C GLU A 88 6.65 -26.56 7.70
N CYS A 89 5.88 -27.65 7.74
CA CYS A 89 6.38 -28.98 7.43
C CYS A 89 5.34 -29.78 6.62
N TRP A 90 5.80 -30.37 5.52
CA TRP A 90 4.99 -31.15 4.58
C TRP A 90 5.20 -32.64 4.80
N PHE A 91 4.11 -33.42 4.78
CA PHE A 91 4.15 -34.87 4.83
C PHE A 91 3.44 -35.45 3.60
N HIS A 92 4.21 -36.07 2.71
CA HIS A 92 3.67 -36.92 1.64
C HIS A 92 3.46 -38.32 2.20
N LEU A 93 2.25 -38.59 2.66
CA LEU A 93 1.96 -39.72 3.53
C LEU A 93 2.09 -41.08 2.82
N THR A 94 1.68 -41.15 1.56
CA THR A 94 1.57 -42.40 0.81
C THR A 94 1.48 -42.13 -0.68
N ASP A 95 1.95 -43.04 -1.52
CA ASP A 95 1.69 -43.02 -2.97
C ASP A 95 0.36 -43.70 -3.35
N ARG A 96 -0.33 -44.31 -2.38
CA ARG A 96 -1.65 -44.91 -2.59
C ARG A 96 -2.69 -43.82 -2.80
N CYS A 97 -3.50 -43.98 -3.84
CA CYS A 97 -4.61 -43.10 -4.15
C CYS A 97 -5.82 -43.95 -4.57
N ASN A 98 -7.04 -43.50 -4.28
CA ASN A 98 -8.26 -44.09 -4.84
C ASN A 98 -8.46 -43.75 -6.34
N LEU A 99 -7.65 -42.84 -6.90
CA LEU A 99 -7.64 -42.43 -8.31
C LEU A 99 -6.29 -42.72 -8.98
N ALA A 100 -6.25 -42.56 -10.30
CA ALA A 100 -5.04 -42.71 -11.11
C ALA A 100 -4.92 -41.58 -12.15
N CYS A 101 -5.06 -40.32 -11.72
CA CYS A 101 -5.17 -39.12 -12.56
C CYS A 101 -4.11 -39.04 -13.67
N GLN A 102 -4.51 -38.52 -14.84
CA GLN A 102 -3.65 -38.47 -16.04
C GLN A 102 -2.50 -37.47 -15.96
N HIS A 103 -2.54 -36.52 -15.02
CA HIS A 103 -1.52 -35.49 -14.82
C HIS A 103 -0.83 -35.62 -13.44
N CYS A 104 -1.02 -36.76 -12.75
CA CYS A 104 -0.51 -36.93 -11.39
C CYS A 104 1.02 -36.84 -11.34
N LEU A 105 1.52 -35.89 -10.53
CA LEU A 105 2.94 -35.61 -10.32
C LEU A 105 3.73 -36.85 -9.87
N PHE A 106 3.15 -37.64 -8.97
CA PHE A 106 3.79 -38.83 -8.38
C PHE A 106 3.38 -40.14 -9.06
N ALA A 107 2.55 -40.07 -10.12
CA ALA A 107 1.95 -41.23 -10.76
C ALA A 107 1.19 -42.17 -9.79
N SER A 108 0.69 -41.63 -8.67
CA SER A 108 -0.06 -42.34 -7.64
C SER A 108 -1.26 -43.10 -8.20
N SER A 109 -1.57 -44.22 -7.56
CA SER A 109 -2.64 -45.12 -7.98
C SER A 109 -3.08 -46.04 -6.83
N PRO A 110 -4.20 -46.78 -6.99
CA PRO A 110 -4.59 -47.80 -6.01
C PRO A 110 -3.55 -48.93 -5.85
N ALA A 111 -2.72 -49.15 -6.87
CA ALA A 111 -1.70 -50.20 -6.94
C ALA A 111 -0.32 -49.78 -6.39
N SER A 112 -0.13 -48.49 -6.07
CA SER A 112 1.13 -47.99 -5.51
C SER A 112 1.34 -48.52 -4.08
N GLY A 113 2.60 -48.58 -3.61
CA GLY A 113 2.93 -49.25 -2.34
C GLY A 113 3.58 -48.37 -1.26
N ALA A 114 4.35 -47.35 -1.64
CA ALA A 114 5.13 -46.56 -0.67
C ALA A 114 4.21 -45.81 0.30
N THR A 115 4.47 -45.92 1.59
CA THR A 115 3.67 -45.32 2.67
C THR A 115 4.58 -45.04 3.85
N LEU A 116 4.53 -43.81 4.37
CA LEU A 116 5.30 -43.40 5.53
C LEU A 116 4.84 -44.21 6.75
N ALA A 117 5.79 -44.81 7.47
CA ALA A 117 5.48 -45.55 8.69
C ALA A 117 4.83 -44.63 9.74
N PRO A 118 3.75 -45.05 10.44
CA PRO A 118 3.09 -44.23 11.46
C PRO A 118 4.04 -43.73 12.56
N GLU A 119 5.03 -44.54 12.94
CA GLU A 119 6.04 -44.18 13.93
C GLU A 119 6.95 -43.06 13.43
N ALA A 120 7.35 -43.12 12.15
CA ALA A 120 8.16 -42.09 11.51
C ALA A 120 7.36 -40.78 11.33
N LEU A 121 6.08 -40.88 10.98
CA LEU A 121 5.18 -39.71 10.92
C LEU A 121 5.06 -39.04 12.29
N ALA A 122 4.78 -39.81 13.35
CA ALA A 122 4.67 -39.29 14.71
C ALA A 122 5.99 -38.64 15.17
N GLN A 123 7.13 -39.25 14.87
CA GLN A 123 8.46 -38.68 15.11
C GLN A 123 8.62 -37.34 14.38
N GLY A 124 8.36 -37.30 13.08
CA GLY A 124 8.54 -36.10 12.27
C GLY A 124 7.65 -34.94 12.73
N ILE A 125 6.39 -35.21 13.11
CA ILE A 125 5.49 -34.20 13.67
C ILE A 125 6.03 -33.67 14.99
N ALA A 126 6.44 -34.55 15.91
CA ALA A 126 6.95 -34.13 17.22
C ALA A 126 8.23 -33.29 17.09
N GLU A 127 9.16 -33.70 16.23
CA GLU A 127 10.40 -32.97 15.98
C GLU A 127 10.14 -31.63 15.28
N ALA A 128 9.25 -31.58 14.28
CA ALA A 128 8.87 -30.32 13.62
C ALA A 128 8.25 -29.33 14.62
N LYS A 129 7.35 -29.79 15.50
CA LYS A 129 6.81 -28.97 16.59
C LYS A 129 7.92 -28.43 17.51
N GLY A 130 8.90 -29.26 17.85
CA GLY A 130 10.06 -28.88 18.65
C GLY A 130 10.90 -27.76 18.01
N LEU A 131 10.87 -27.66 16.68
CA LEU A 131 11.55 -26.62 15.89
C LEU A 131 10.70 -25.36 15.64
N GLY A 132 9.52 -25.28 16.25
CA GLY A 132 8.62 -24.13 16.16
C GLY A 132 7.57 -24.21 15.04
N CYS A 133 7.40 -25.37 14.40
CA CYS A 133 6.43 -25.55 13.32
C CYS A 133 4.99 -25.43 13.83
N THR A 134 4.24 -24.51 13.22
CA THR A 134 2.82 -24.27 13.51
C THR A 134 1.92 -24.66 12.33
N LEU A 135 2.48 -24.84 11.14
CA LEU A 135 1.71 -25.15 9.94
C LEU A 135 2.10 -26.50 9.34
N PHE A 136 1.15 -27.44 9.32
CA PHE A 136 1.38 -28.80 8.85
C PHE A 136 0.57 -29.07 7.59
N TYR A 137 1.26 -29.50 6.53
CA TYR A 137 0.64 -29.88 5.27
C TYR A 137 0.64 -31.40 5.12
N PHE A 138 -0.52 -31.96 4.78
CA PHE A 138 -0.65 -33.37 4.48
C PHE A 138 -1.07 -33.56 3.02
N THR A 139 -0.24 -34.31 2.30
CA THR A 139 -0.42 -34.69 0.90
C THR A 139 -0.12 -36.17 0.72
N GLY A 140 -0.06 -36.65 -0.52
CA GLY A 140 0.20 -38.03 -0.88
C GLY A 140 -0.35 -38.33 -2.28
N GLY A 141 -0.73 -39.58 -2.49
CA GLY A 141 -1.74 -39.96 -3.47
C GLY A 141 -3.12 -39.50 -3.01
N GLU A 142 -3.59 -39.99 -1.86
CA GLU A 142 -4.78 -39.48 -1.18
C GLU A 142 -4.63 -39.61 0.35
N PRO A 143 -4.53 -38.50 1.12
CA PRO A 143 -4.38 -38.55 2.57
C PRO A 143 -5.43 -39.37 3.30
N PHE A 144 -6.70 -39.33 2.87
CA PHE A 144 -7.77 -40.08 3.52
C PHE A 144 -7.67 -41.61 3.35
N VAL A 145 -6.80 -42.11 2.46
CA VAL A 145 -6.47 -43.55 2.39
C VAL A 145 -5.47 -43.96 3.48
N TYR A 146 -4.75 -43.01 4.08
CA TYR A 146 -3.75 -43.29 5.10
C TYR A 146 -4.42 -43.77 6.41
N PRO A 147 -4.02 -44.94 6.97
CA PRO A 147 -4.64 -45.49 8.17
C PRO A 147 -4.58 -44.53 9.37
N GLY A 148 -5.73 -44.29 10.01
CA GLY A 148 -5.80 -43.46 11.22
C GLY A 148 -5.61 -41.95 10.99
N PHE A 149 -5.59 -41.48 9.74
CA PHE A 149 -5.28 -40.09 9.38
C PHE A 149 -6.10 -39.04 10.15
N VAL A 150 -7.43 -39.17 10.18
CA VAL A 150 -8.31 -38.20 10.85
C VAL A 150 -8.05 -38.13 12.37
N SER A 151 -7.74 -39.26 13.00
CA SER A 151 -7.40 -39.31 14.43
C SER A 151 -6.09 -38.56 14.71
N MET A 152 -5.08 -38.76 13.86
CA MET A 152 -3.80 -38.07 13.96
C MET A 152 -3.97 -36.54 13.80
N VAL A 153 -4.75 -36.10 12.79
CA VAL A 153 -5.06 -34.68 12.60
C VAL A 153 -5.78 -34.10 13.82
N SER A 154 -6.74 -34.84 14.39
CA SER A 154 -7.45 -34.41 15.61
C SER A 154 -6.51 -34.24 16.80
N GLU A 155 -5.55 -35.14 16.98
CA GLU A 155 -4.54 -35.06 18.05
C GLU A 155 -3.64 -33.85 17.83
N LEU A 156 -3.16 -33.65 16.59
CA LEU A 156 -2.29 -32.54 16.22
C LEU A 156 -2.96 -31.18 16.45
N LEU A 157 -4.24 -31.04 16.07
CA LEU A 157 -5.04 -29.84 16.27
C LEU A 157 -5.47 -29.61 17.73
N GLY A 158 -5.19 -30.55 18.63
CA GLY A 158 -5.31 -30.35 20.08
C GLY A 158 -4.41 -29.22 20.59
N ASP A 159 -3.34 -28.91 19.87
CA ASP A 159 -2.53 -27.71 20.08
C ASP A 159 -3.20 -26.48 19.45
N PRO A 160 -3.55 -25.43 20.21
CA PRO A 160 -4.26 -24.27 19.69
C PRO A 160 -3.42 -23.43 18.71
N LYS A 161 -2.09 -23.60 18.71
CA LYS A 161 -1.18 -22.87 17.80
C LYS A 161 -1.07 -23.51 16.42
N ILE A 162 -1.54 -24.75 16.28
CA ILE A 162 -1.32 -25.53 15.06
C ILE A 162 -2.47 -25.37 14.08
N HIS A 163 -2.10 -25.12 12.83
CA HIS A 163 -2.95 -25.19 11.65
C HIS A 163 -2.57 -26.40 10.80
N VAL A 164 -3.59 -27.02 10.20
CA VAL A 164 -3.43 -28.17 9.33
C VAL A 164 -4.08 -27.87 7.98
N VAL A 165 -3.32 -28.12 6.91
CA VAL A 165 -3.80 -28.02 5.53
C VAL A 165 -3.72 -29.41 4.90
N VAL A 166 -4.83 -29.85 4.30
CA VAL A 166 -4.91 -31.17 3.65
C VAL A 166 -5.24 -31.00 2.17
N LEU A 167 -4.39 -31.58 1.32
CA LEU A 167 -4.58 -31.64 -0.13
C LEU A 167 -5.29 -32.95 -0.47
N SER A 168 -6.51 -32.88 -1.00
CA SER A 168 -7.32 -34.07 -1.27
C SER A 168 -8.07 -33.97 -2.59
N ASN A 169 -8.37 -35.12 -3.20
CA ASN A 169 -9.33 -35.20 -4.31
C ASN A 169 -10.79 -35.05 -3.86
N GLY A 170 -11.05 -35.12 -2.55
CA GLY A 170 -12.36 -34.85 -1.96
C GLY A 170 -13.35 -36.03 -1.99
N LEU A 171 -13.07 -37.13 -2.67
CA LEU A 171 -14.04 -38.21 -2.87
C LEU A 171 -14.31 -39.06 -1.62
N LEU A 172 -13.36 -39.11 -0.69
CA LEU A 172 -13.48 -39.88 0.56
C LEU A 172 -14.01 -39.05 1.72
N ILE A 173 -14.30 -37.75 1.52
CA ILE A 173 -14.77 -36.84 2.57
C ILE A 173 -16.04 -37.37 3.23
N LYS A 174 -16.99 -37.88 2.45
CA LYS A 174 -18.26 -38.41 2.96
C LYS A 174 -18.07 -39.54 3.97
N GLU A 175 -17.10 -40.42 3.73
CA GLU A 175 -16.77 -41.55 4.61
C GLU A 175 -16.13 -41.08 5.93
N HIS A 176 -15.37 -39.99 5.88
CA HIS A 176 -14.67 -39.42 7.03
C HIS A 176 -15.40 -38.26 7.73
N LEU A 177 -16.53 -37.81 7.19
CA LEU A 177 -17.27 -36.63 7.66
C LEU A 177 -17.55 -36.65 9.17
N PRO A 178 -17.99 -37.75 9.81
CA PRO A 178 -18.23 -37.77 11.25
C PRO A 178 -16.99 -37.40 12.08
N GLY A 179 -15.80 -37.84 11.66
CA GLY A 179 -14.54 -37.49 12.31
C GLY A 179 -14.12 -36.05 12.03
N LEU A 180 -14.34 -35.57 10.80
CA LEU A 180 -14.05 -34.19 10.42
C LEU A 180 -14.88 -33.18 11.22
N LEU A 181 -16.16 -33.47 11.48
CA LEU A 181 -17.05 -32.58 12.25
C LEU A 181 -16.56 -32.28 13.67
N ALA A 182 -15.67 -33.10 14.23
CA ALA A 182 -15.05 -32.85 15.53
C ALA A 182 -13.89 -31.83 15.47
N LEU A 183 -13.35 -31.53 14.29
CA LEU A 183 -12.15 -30.70 14.12
C LEU A 183 -12.46 -29.18 14.24
N PRO A 184 -11.48 -28.37 14.70
CA PRO A 184 -11.60 -26.92 14.76
C PRO A 184 -11.64 -26.30 13.35
N ARG A 185 -12.77 -25.69 12.98
CA ARG A 185 -13.04 -25.21 11.60
C ARG A 185 -12.06 -24.12 11.14
N GLY A 186 -11.65 -23.23 12.04
CA GLY A 186 -10.73 -22.13 11.70
C GLY A 186 -9.26 -22.53 11.58
N ARG A 187 -8.89 -23.78 11.90
CA ARG A 187 -7.50 -24.27 11.88
C ARG A 187 -7.29 -25.50 11.00
N PHE A 188 -8.37 -26.06 10.46
CA PHE A 188 -8.34 -27.18 9.54
C PHE A 188 -8.80 -26.71 8.16
N HIS A 189 -7.88 -26.67 7.21
CA HIS A 189 -8.10 -26.16 5.86
C HIS A 189 -8.04 -27.30 4.86
N LEU A 190 -9.03 -27.37 3.98
CA LEU A 190 -9.09 -28.35 2.89
C LEU A 190 -8.84 -27.67 1.55
N GLN A 191 -7.81 -28.15 0.86
CA GLN A 191 -7.54 -27.83 -0.53
C GLN A 191 -8.06 -28.97 -1.41
N LEU A 192 -9.18 -28.75 -2.08
CA LEU A 192 -9.89 -29.75 -2.86
C LEU A 192 -9.57 -29.62 -4.35
N SER A 193 -9.18 -30.72 -4.97
CA SER A 193 -8.70 -30.71 -6.35
C SER A 193 -9.83 -30.65 -7.39
N LEU A 194 -9.86 -29.63 -8.24
CA LEU A 194 -10.81 -29.43 -9.34
C LEU A 194 -10.08 -29.00 -10.62
N ASP A 195 -9.93 -29.88 -11.61
CA ASP A 195 -9.14 -29.57 -12.82
C ASP A 195 -9.96 -29.24 -14.08
N GLY A 196 -11.08 -28.55 -13.91
CA GLY A 196 -11.95 -28.14 -15.02
C GLY A 196 -13.43 -28.23 -14.66
N LEU A 197 -14.27 -27.87 -15.62
CA LEU A 197 -15.69 -28.21 -15.58
C LEU A 197 -15.87 -29.73 -15.77
N ALA A 198 -17.11 -30.21 -15.68
CA ALA A 198 -17.41 -31.64 -15.59
C ALA A 198 -16.66 -32.52 -16.60
N ALA A 199 -16.68 -32.16 -17.89
CA ALA A 199 -16.06 -32.98 -18.94
C ALA A 199 -14.53 -33.05 -18.81
N GLN A 200 -13.87 -31.92 -18.56
CA GLN A 200 -12.42 -31.80 -18.45
C GLN A 200 -11.91 -32.44 -17.16
N HIS A 201 -12.61 -32.20 -16.05
CA HIS A 201 -12.31 -32.82 -14.77
C HIS A 201 -12.39 -34.34 -14.87
N GLU A 202 -13.45 -34.88 -15.47
CA GLU A 202 -13.61 -36.33 -15.64
C GLU A 202 -12.59 -36.93 -16.62
N ALA A 203 -12.24 -36.20 -17.68
CA ALA A 203 -11.19 -36.63 -18.60
C ALA A 203 -9.85 -36.79 -17.86
N LEU A 204 -9.52 -35.87 -16.95
CA LEU A 204 -8.25 -35.87 -16.22
C LEU A 204 -8.23 -36.82 -15.02
N ARG A 205 -9.34 -36.94 -14.28
CA ARG A 205 -9.39 -37.64 -12.98
C ARG A 205 -10.20 -38.94 -12.97
N GLY A 206 -11.01 -39.18 -14.00
CA GLY A 206 -11.89 -40.35 -14.11
C GLY A 206 -13.37 -39.98 -14.07
N LYS A 207 -14.22 -40.91 -14.51
CA LYS A 207 -15.68 -40.70 -14.55
C LYS A 207 -16.26 -40.52 -13.14
N THR A 208 -17.33 -39.75 -13.02
CA THR A 208 -18.11 -39.52 -11.79
C THR A 208 -17.39 -38.76 -10.67
N THR A 209 -16.12 -38.38 -10.87
CA THR A 209 -15.35 -37.68 -9.82
C THR A 209 -15.81 -36.24 -9.64
N PHE A 210 -16.25 -35.56 -10.69
CA PHE A 210 -16.74 -34.19 -10.59
C PHE A 210 -18.00 -34.11 -9.71
N ALA A 211 -19.00 -34.95 -9.98
CA ALA A 211 -20.22 -35.00 -9.18
C ALA A 211 -19.95 -35.39 -7.71
N GLY A 212 -19.07 -36.38 -7.49
CA GLY A 212 -18.68 -36.78 -6.13
C GLY A 212 -17.95 -35.68 -5.36
N LEU A 213 -17.08 -34.91 -6.03
CA LEU A 213 -16.43 -33.74 -5.43
C LEU A 213 -17.45 -32.67 -5.04
N LEU A 214 -18.41 -32.35 -5.92
CA LEU A 214 -19.45 -31.35 -5.61
C LEU A 214 -20.33 -31.77 -4.43
N GLU A 215 -20.65 -33.07 -4.30
CA GLU A 215 -21.35 -33.60 -3.13
C GLU A 215 -20.52 -33.36 -1.85
N SER A 216 -19.23 -33.71 -1.86
CA SER A 216 -18.33 -33.49 -0.73
C SER A 216 -18.18 -32.01 -0.37
N VAL A 217 -18.10 -31.12 -1.37
CA VAL A 217 -18.08 -29.66 -1.15
C VAL A 217 -19.35 -29.21 -0.45
N GLY A 218 -20.53 -29.66 -0.89
CA GLY A 218 -21.81 -29.34 -0.27
C GLY A 218 -21.84 -29.73 1.21
N LEU A 219 -21.43 -30.96 1.53
CA LEU A 219 -21.37 -31.47 2.91
C LEU A 219 -20.42 -30.64 3.80
N LEU A 220 -19.23 -30.29 3.28
CA LEU A 220 -18.26 -29.50 4.04
C LEU A 220 -18.69 -28.04 4.23
N LYS A 221 -19.37 -27.45 3.24
CA LYS A 221 -19.94 -26.11 3.32
C LYS A 221 -21.06 -26.04 4.35
N GLU A 222 -21.97 -27.01 4.36
CA GLU A 222 -23.01 -27.14 5.39
C GLU A 222 -22.40 -27.30 6.80
N ALA A 223 -21.26 -27.99 6.90
CA ALA A 223 -20.51 -28.13 8.13
C ALA A 223 -19.68 -26.90 8.55
N GLY A 224 -19.62 -25.85 7.71
CA GLY A 224 -18.95 -24.58 8.00
C GLY A 224 -17.42 -24.61 7.85
N PHE A 225 -16.86 -25.53 7.04
CA PHE A 225 -15.41 -25.54 6.78
C PHE A 225 -15.01 -24.47 5.77
N PRO A 226 -13.86 -23.78 5.98
CA PRO A 226 -13.22 -23.00 4.94
C PRO A 226 -12.63 -23.94 3.89
N LEU A 227 -12.95 -23.70 2.61
CA LEU A 227 -12.52 -24.53 1.49
C LEU A 227 -11.73 -23.68 0.49
N THR A 228 -10.72 -24.30 -0.12
CA THR A 228 -10.01 -23.78 -1.28
C THR A 228 -10.13 -24.79 -2.41
N LEU A 229 -10.48 -24.36 -3.62
CA LEU A 229 -10.34 -25.20 -4.80
C LEU A 229 -8.93 -25.09 -5.36
N SER A 230 -8.34 -26.20 -5.77
CA SER A 230 -7.03 -26.24 -6.40
C SER A 230 -7.12 -26.78 -7.81
N VAL A 231 -6.52 -26.07 -8.77
CA VAL A 231 -6.58 -26.39 -10.20
C VAL A 231 -5.18 -26.64 -10.72
N ALA A 232 -4.88 -27.84 -11.18
CA ALA A 232 -3.69 -28.12 -11.98
C ALA A 232 -3.90 -27.58 -13.41
N VAL A 233 -3.37 -26.38 -13.65
CA VAL A 233 -3.57 -25.64 -14.90
C VAL A 233 -2.83 -26.33 -16.03
N ASN A 234 -3.56 -26.73 -17.06
CA ASN A 234 -3.01 -27.43 -18.22
C ASN A 234 -3.79 -27.09 -19.49
N ARG A 235 -3.32 -27.60 -20.64
CA ARG A 235 -3.88 -27.28 -21.96
C ARG A 235 -5.36 -27.58 -22.13
N ALA A 236 -5.90 -28.54 -21.37
CA ALA A 236 -7.30 -28.91 -21.44
C ALA A 236 -8.24 -27.95 -20.68
N ASN A 237 -7.73 -27.24 -19.66
CA ASN A 237 -8.56 -26.46 -18.73
C ASN A 237 -8.19 -24.97 -18.61
N VAL A 238 -7.07 -24.52 -19.19
CA VAL A 238 -6.61 -23.12 -19.06
C VAL A 238 -7.65 -22.09 -19.55
N ARG A 239 -8.49 -22.46 -20.53
CA ARG A 239 -9.56 -21.59 -21.05
C ARG A 239 -10.83 -21.59 -20.21
N GLU A 240 -10.89 -22.42 -19.16
CA GLU A 240 -12.04 -22.55 -18.25
C GLU A 240 -11.79 -21.85 -16.91
N LEU A 241 -10.65 -21.16 -16.72
CA LEU A 241 -10.28 -20.60 -15.41
C LEU A 241 -11.34 -19.62 -14.89
N ALA A 242 -11.93 -18.78 -15.74
CA ALA A 242 -12.98 -17.85 -15.35
C ALA A 242 -14.30 -18.56 -14.99
N GLU A 243 -14.65 -19.63 -15.70
CA GLU A 243 -15.82 -20.46 -15.42
C GLU A 243 -15.65 -21.27 -14.13
N ILE A 244 -14.43 -21.73 -13.84
CA ILE A 244 -14.09 -22.37 -12.57
C ILE A 244 -14.25 -21.39 -11.41
N VAL A 245 -13.84 -20.13 -11.58
CA VAL A 245 -14.11 -19.05 -10.61
C VAL A 245 -15.61 -18.88 -10.37
N ALA A 246 -16.40 -18.83 -11.45
CA ALA A 246 -17.85 -18.71 -11.33
C ALA A 246 -18.49 -19.91 -10.62
N LEU A 247 -18.00 -21.12 -10.89
CA LEU A 247 -18.41 -22.33 -10.17
C LEU A 247 -18.05 -22.25 -8.68
N ALA A 248 -16.83 -21.85 -8.34
CA ALA A 248 -16.39 -21.71 -6.95
C ALA A 248 -17.30 -20.75 -6.18
N ALA A 249 -17.59 -19.58 -6.76
CA ALA A 249 -18.51 -18.60 -6.19
C ALA A 249 -19.92 -19.17 -6.01
N GLY A 250 -20.44 -19.90 -7.00
CA GLY A 250 -21.74 -20.57 -6.92
C GLY A 250 -21.83 -21.64 -5.82
N LEU A 251 -20.69 -22.25 -5.47
CA LEU A 251 -20.56 -23.19 -4.35
C LEU A 251 -20.26 -22.48 -3.00
N GLY A 252 -20.18 -21.15 -3.00
CA GLY A 252 -19.81 -20.33 -1.84
C GLY A 252 -18.36 -20.48 -1.41
N ILE A 253 -17.46 -20.94 -2.29
CA ILE A 253 -16.03 -21.07 -2.01
C ILE A 253 -15.35 -19.73 -2.31
N GLY A 254 -14.65 -19.18 -1.32
CA GLY A 254 -14.03 -17.86 -1.41
C GLY A 254 -12.59 -17.84 -1.92
N ASN A 255 -11.97 -19.00 -2.18
CA ASN A 255 -10.56 -19.08 -2.54
C ASN A 255 -10.27 -20.16 -3.59
N ILE A 256 -9.42 -19.81 -4.55
CA ILE A 256 -8.88 -20.70 -5.57
C ILE A 256 -7.36 -20.59 -5.58
N HIS A 257 -6.70 -21.73 -5.73
CA HIS A 257 -5.27 -21.83 -5.92
C HIS A 257 -4.98 -22.52 -7.27
N LEU A 258 -4.05 -21.98 -8.04
CA LEU A 258 -3.65 -22.49 -9.34
C LEU A 258 -2.26 -23.12 -9.23
N LEU A 259 -2.17 -24.40 -9.56
CA LEU A 259 -0.93 -25.14 -9.63
C LEU A 259 -0.44 -25.12 -11.08
N TRP A 260 0.72 -24.52 -11.34
CA TRP A 260 1.32 -24.58 -12.67
C TRP A 260 1.83 -25.99 -12.97
N HIS A 261 1.58 -26.46 -14.20
CA HIS A 261 1.79 -27.85 -14.59
C HIS A 261 3.24 -28.31 -14.43
N PHE A 262 3.42 -29.44 -13.76
CA PHE A 262 4.71 -30.13 -13.63
C PHE A 262 4.86 -31.21 -14.72
N VAL A 263 5.99 -31.19 -15.42
CA VAL A 263 6.36 -32.24 -16.39
C VAL A 263 7.11 -33.36 -15.65
N ARG A 264 6.36 -34.13 -14.85
CA ARG A 264 6.88 -35.24 -14.03
C ARG A 264 5.78 -36.26 -13.75
N GLY A 265 6.18 -37.52 -13.53
CA GLY A 265 5.26 -38.62 -13.25
C GLY A 265 4.36 -38.90 -14.46
N LYS A 266 3.05 -38.69 -14.31
CA LYS A 266 2.11 -38.74 -15.43
C LYS A 266 1.91 -37.38 -16.12
N GLY A 267 2.34 -36.28 -15.49
CA GLY A 267 2.33 -34.96 -16.10
C GLY A 267 3.29 -34.89 -17.29
N SER A 268 2.76 -34.59 -18.48
CA SER A 268 3.52 -34.61 -19.73
C SER A 268 3.72 -33.21 -20.31
N ILE A 269 4.74 -33.05 -21.18
CA ILE A 269 4.97 -31.80 -21.90
C ILE A 269 3.80 -31.42 -22.83
N ALA A 270 3.00 -32.40 -23.27
CA ALA A 270 1.82 -32.13 -24.11
C ALA A 270 0.71 -31.35 -23.36
N GLN A 271 0.71 -31.43 -22.03
CA GLN A 271 -0.24 -30.73 -21.16
C GLN A 271 0.25 -29.34 -20.75
N PHE A 272 1.54 -29.04 -20.92
CA PHE A 272 2.13 -27.73 -20.62
C PHE A 272 1.45 -26.62 -21.44
N VAL A 273 1.33 -25.46 -20.83
CA VAL A 273 0.79 -24.24 -21.44
C VAL A 273 1.82 -23.13 -21.26
N ALA A 274 2.13 -22.41 -22.34
CA ALA A 274 3.09 -21.35 -22.28
C ALA A 274 2.54 -20.14 -21.50
N PRO A 275 3.39 -19.35 -20.80
CA PRO A 275 2.99 -18.13 -20.09
C PRO A 275 2.11 -17.17 -20.91
N ALA A 276 2.44 -16.96 -22.19
CA ALA A 276 1.70 -16.08 -23.09
C ALA A 276 0.25 -16.52 -23.35
N GLU A 277 -0.05 -17.81 -23.18
CA GLU A 277 -1.42 -18.36 -23.26
C GLU A 277 -2.12 -18.35 -21.90
N ILE A 278 -1.39 -18.46 -20.78
CA ILE A 278 -1.96 -18.47 -19.43
C ILE A 278 -2.36 -17.05 -19.00
N LEU A 279 -1.51 -16.05 -19.20
CA LEU A 279 -1.69 -14.71 -18.63
C LEU A 279 -3.05 -14.08 -19.00
N PRO A 280 -3.51 -14.07 -20.27
CA PRO A 280 -4.82 -13.52 -20.60
C PRO A 280 -5.97 -14.26 -19.90
N GLU A 281 -5.88 -15.58 -19.78
CA GLU A 281 -6.88 -16.40 -19.11
C GLU A 281 -6.92 -16.15 -17.60
N LEU A 282 -5.75 -15.98 -16.98
CA LEU A 282 -5.62 -15.62 -15.57
C LEU A 282 -6.21 -14.23 -15.30
N ILE A 283 -5.96 -13.25 -16.17
CA ILE A 283 -6.54 -11.90 -16.05
C ILE A 283 -8.08 -11.99 -16.12
N ARG A 284 -8.63 -12.73 -17.10
CA ARG A 284 -10.09 -12.94 -17.19
C ARG A 284 -10.65 -13.61 -15.94
N ALA A 285 -9.95 -14.61 -15.40
CA ALA A 285 -10.35 -15.28 -14.18
C ALA A 285 -10.32 -14.33 -12.98
N GLN A 286 -9.30 -13.48 -12.86
CA GLN A 286 -9.18 -12.49 -11.78
C GLN A 286 -10.28 -11.43 -11.84
N GLU A 287 -10.60 -10.91 -13.03
CA GLU A 287 -11.72 -9.96 -13.21
C GLU A 287 -13.07 -10.59 -12.83
N MET A 288 -13.26 -11.88 -13.11
CA MET A 288 -14.43 -12.63 -12.64
C MET A 288 -14.41 -12.79 -11.12
N ALA A 289 -13.25 -13.11 -10.55
CA ALA A 289 -13.07 -13.37 -9.13
C ALA A 289 -13.44 -12.14 -8.29
N GLU A 290 -12.99 -10.95 -8.70
CA GLU A 290 -13.33 -9.69 -8.05
C GLU A 290 -14.84 -9.39 -8.10
N LYS A 291 -15.49 -9.62 -9.26
CA LYS A 291 -16.95 -9.42 -9.40
C LYS A 291 -17.76 -10.34 -8.49
N MET A 292 -17.24 -11.53 -8.21
CA MET A 292 -17.94 -12.58 -7.46
C MET A 292 -17.48 -12.72 -6.01
N GLY A 293 -16.49 -11.94 -5.57
CA GLY A 293 -15.95 -12.01 -4.21
C GLY A 293 -15.13 -13.27 -3.94
N VAL A 294 -14.47 -13.83 -4.95
CA VAL A 294 -13.54 -14.97 -4.85
C VAL A 294 -12.11 -14.45 -4.93
N ARG A 295 -11.18 -15.08 -4.22
CA ARG A 295 -9.74 -14.80 -4.31
C ARG A 295 -9.04 -15.84 -5.16
N ILE A 296 -8.07 -15.39 -5.95
CA ILE A 296 -7.08 -16.26 -6.60
C ILE A 296 -5.75 -16.05 -5.87
N ASP A 297 -5.36 -17.03 -5.08
CA ASP A 297 -4.18 -16.96 -4.20
C ASP A 297 -2.90 -16.57 -4.94
N ASN A 298 -2.65 -17.13 -6.12
CA ASN A 298 -1.46 -16.79 -6.91
C ASN A 298 -1.38 -15.29 -7.25
N VAL A 299 -2.53 -14.65 -7.50
CA VAL A 299 -2.61 -13.22 -7.80
C VAL A 299 -2.39 -12.40 -6.53
N GLU A 300 -2.96 -12.81 -5.40
CA GLU A 300 -2.78 -12.13 -4.12
C GLU A 300 -1.36 -12.24 -3.57
N THR A 301 -0.71 -13.40 -3.77
CA THR A 301 0.71 -13.59 -3.47
C THR A 301 1.59 -12.70 -4.34
N MET A 302 1.34 -12.61 -5.66
CA MET A 302 2.09 -11.67 -6.51
C MET A 302 1.80 -10.21 -6.12
N ARG A 303 0.57 -9.88 -5.74
CA ARG A 303 0.17 -8.55 -5.26
C ARG A 303 0.96 -8.16 -4.01
N SER A 304 1.11 -9.05 -3.03
CA SER A 304 1.88 -8.75 -1.81
C SER A 304 3.37 -8.53 -2.10
N GLN A 305 3.94 -9.23 -3.08
CA GLN A 305 5.32 -9.02 -3.53
C GLN A 305 5.51 -7.67 -4.24
N VAL A 306 4.63 -7.36 -5.21
CA VAL A 306 4.68 -6.13 -6.02
C VAL A 306 4.48 -4.88 -5.17
N PHE A 307 3.52 -4.91 -4.25
CA PHE A 307 3.18 -3.80 -3.36
C PHE A 307 3.80 -3.98 -1.96
N SER A 308 4.97 -4.62 -1.91
CA SER A 308 5.79 -4.71 -0.71
C SER A 308 6.54 -3.39 -0.45
N THR A 309 7.36 -3.40 0.58
CA THR A 309 8.17 -2.23 0.97
C THR A 309 9.29 -1.98 -0.05
N PRO A 310 9.52 -0.72 -0.48
CA PRO A 310 10.65 -0.39 -1.35
C PRO A 310 11.97 -0.88 -0.77
N GLY A 311 12.79 -1.56 -1.58
CA GLY A 311 14.03 -2.21 -1.17
C GLY A 311 13.91 -3.69 -0.78
N THR A 312 12.70 -4.23 -0.62
CA THR A 312 12.50 -5.66 -0.30
C THR A 312 12.88 -6.53 -1.50
N ARG A 313 13.82 -7.44 -1.29
CA ARG A 313 14.24 -8.42 -2.30
C ARG A 313 13.59 -9.77 -2.05
N HIS A 314 12.78 -10.23 -2.99
CA HIS A 314 12.33 -11.61 -3.04
C HIS A 314 13.44 -12.43 -3.72
N ASP A 315 14.09 -13.33 -2.97
CA ASP A 315 15.19 -14.15 -3.48
C ASP A 315 14.89 -15.64 -3.25
N LEU A 316 14.21 -16.22 -4.23
CA LEU A 316 13.77 -17.62 -4.28
C LEU A 316 12.88 -18.03 -3.09
N SER A 317 12.47 -19.30 -3.07
CA SER A 317 11.49 -19.78 -2.10
C SER A 317 12.05 -20.06 -0.70
N ASN A 318 11.14 -20.19 0.27
CA ASN A 318 11.38 -20.53 1.67
C ASN A 318 11.89 -21.97 1.91
N THR A 319 11.97 -22.77 0.84
CA THR A 319 12.41 -24.17 0.86
C THR A 319 13.81 -24.31 1.45
N GLY A 320 13.95 -25.19 2.45
CA GLY A 320 15.20 -25.43 3.17
C GLY A 320 15.58 -24.35 4.19
N TRP A 321 14.83 -23.25 4.26
CA TRP A 321 14.93 -22.23 5.31
C TRP A 321 13.84 -22.43 6.35
N GLU A 322 12.58 -22.31 5.94
CA GLU A 322 11.42 -22.31 6.84
C GLU A 322 10.42 -23.44 6.52
N SER A 323 10.71 -24.21 5.46
CA SER A 323 9.88 -25.28 4.92
C SER A 323 10.71 -26.50 4.53
N LEU A 324 10.16 -27.69 4.79
CA LEU A 324 10.70 -29.01 4.41
C LEU A 324 9.56 -29.97 4.08
N ALA A 325 9.87 -31.05 3.35
CA ALA A 325 8.95 -32.15 3.09
C ALA A 325 9.52 -33.50 3.55
N VAL A 326 8.65 -34.39 4.04
CA VAL A 326 8.97 -35.78 4.36
C VAL A 326 8.24 -36.68 3.37
N GLY A 327 9.00 -37.52 2.69
CA GLY A 327 8.50 -38.48 1.70
C GLY A 327 7.93 -39.76 2.34
N PRO A 328 7.24 -40.60 1.54
CA PRO A 328 6.68 -41.86 2.00
C PRO A 328 7.75 -42.92 2.30
N ASP A 329 8.99 -42.67 1.90
CA ASP A 329 10.19 -43.44 2.17
C ASP A 329 10.90 -43.05 3.48
N GLY A 330 10.37 -42.07 4.21
CA GLY A 330 10.98 -41.56 5.44
C GLY A 330 12.21 -40.69 5.20
N VAL A 331 12.40 -40.20 3.97
CA VAL A 331 13.48 -39.27 3.60
C VAL A 331 12.96 -37.84 3.60
N ILE A 332 13.80 -36.90 4.03
CA ILE A 332 13.51 -35.47 4.00
C ILE A 332 13.92 -34.91 2.63
N TYR A 333 13.06 -34.07 2.07
CA TYR A 333 13.22 -33.39 0.79
C TYR A 333 13.02 -31.88 0.98
N PRO A 334 13.51 -31.06 0.03
CA PRO A 334 13.38 -29.62 0.13
C PRO A 334 11.91 -29.16 0.07
N SER A 335 11.12 -29.72 -0.85
CA SER A 335 9.75 -29.33 -1.13
C SER A 335 8.88 -30.57 -1.44
N PRO A 336 7.55 -30.47 -1.34
CA PRO A 336 6.66 -31.58 -1.66
C PRO A 336 6.82 -32.03 -3.11
N ALA A 337 6.97 -31.12 -4.08
CA ALA A 337 7.02 -31.47 -5.49
C ALA A 337 8.31 -32.21 -5.91
N LEU A 338 9.35 -32.17 -5.07
CA LEU A 338 10.65 -32.80 -5.31
C LEU A 338 10.85 -34.12 -4.54
N VAL A 339 9.84 -34.56 -3.77
CA VAL A 339 9.85 -35.87 -3.08
C VAL A 339 10.17 -37.00 -4.06
N GLY A 340 11.06 -37.91 -3.68
CA GLY A 340 11.47 -39.08 -4.48
C GLY A 340 12.57 -38.80 -5.52
N ILE A 341 13.11 -37.58 -5.60
CA ILE A 341 14.28 -37.27 -6.46
C ILE A 341 15.56 -37.57 -5.67
N ALA A 342 16.32 -38.57 -6.11
CA ALA A 342 17.50 -39.06 -5.39
C ALA A 342 18.55 -37.97 -5.11
N ASP A 343 18.82 -37.11 -6.11
CA ASP A 343 19.80 -36.02 -6.01
C ASP A 343 19.42 -34.93 -5.01
N LEU A 344 18.16 -34.90 -4.58
CA LEU A 344 17.60 -33.94 -3.64
C LEU A 344 17.21 -34.58 -2.29
N ALA A 345 17.55 -35.85 -2.07
CA ALA A 345 17.39 -36.49 -0.78
C ALA A 345 18.29 -35.79 0.26
N CYS A 346 17.68 -35.11 1.23
CA CYS A 346 18.41 -34.28 2.19
C CYS A 346 19.01 -35.11 3.33
N GLY A 347 18.38 -36.24 3.65
CA GLY A 347 18.77 -37.18 4.71
C GLY A 347 17.56 -37.96 5.22
N PRO A 348 17.75 -39.12 5.87
CA PRO A 348 16.66 -39.89 6.45
C PRO A 348 16.13 -39.19 7.71
N LEU A 349 14.81 -39.24 7.92
CA LEU A 349 14.18 -38.70 9.15
C LEU A 349 14.69 -39.39 10.42
N ALA A 350 15.15 -40.65 10.31
CA ALA A 350 15.73 -41.40 11.41
C ALA A 350 16.99 -40.75 12.02
N ASP A 351 17.70 -39.90 11.28
CA ASP A 351 18.86 -39.14 11.78
C ASP A 351 18.45 -37.88 12.58
N GLY A 352 17.15 -37.60 12.65
CA GLY A 352 16.56 -36.43 13.28
C GLY A 352 16.35 -35.27 12.30
N LEU A 353 15.14 -34.74 12.26
CA LEU A 353 14.70 -33.62 11.43
C LEU A 353 15.59 -32.38 11.64
N GLU A 354 15.91 -32.04 12.88
CA GLU A 354 16.79 -30.89 13.17
C GLU A 354 18.20 -31.09 12.60
N THR A 355 18.76 -32.28 12.78
CA THR A 355 20.10 -32.62 12.29
C THR A 355 20.14 -32.46 10.77
N VAL A 356 19.17 -33.04 10.07
CA VAL A 356 19.08 -32.97 8.61
C VAL A 356 18.86 -31.53 8.16
N TRP A 357 17.89 -30.82 8.76
CA TRP A 357 17.58 -29.42 8.42
C TRP A 357 18.81 -28.52 8.51
N ARG A 358 19.60 -28.65 9.57
CA ARG A 358 20.77 -27.81 9.82
C ARG A 358 22.02 -28.24 9.05
N ARG A 359 22.24 -29.55 8.87
CA ARG A 359 23.54 -30.09 8.41
C ARG A 359 23.53 -30.76 7.04
N SER A 360 22.37 -30.91 6.40
CA SER A 360 22.30 -31.51 5.07
C SER A 360 23.08 -30.68 4.04
N PRO A 361 24.03 -31.29 3.28
CA PRO A 361 24.73 -30.62 2.20
C PRO A 361 23.79 -30.15 1.07
N VAL A 362 22.69 -30.89 0.84
CA VAL A 362 21.68 -30.52 -0.16
C VAL A 362 20.96 -29.24 0.27
N LEU A 363 20.52 -29.17 1.53
CA LEU A 363 19.87 -27.96 2.06
C LEU A 363 20.86 -26.79 2.15
N GLU A 364 22.14 -27.03 2.46
CA GLU A 364 23.15 -25.97 2.39
C GLU A 364 23.30 -25.41 0.96
N LYS A 365 23.35 -26.29 -0.06
CA LYS A 365 23.38 -25.87 -1.47
C LYS A 365 22.16 -25.03 -1.83
N ILE A 366 20.96 -25.43 -1.39
CA ILE A 366 19.71 -24.68 -1.63
C ILE A 366 19.73 -23.32 -0.95
N ARG A 367 20.14 -23.25 0.31
CA ARG A 367 20.22 -21.99 1.05
C ARG A 367 21.23 -21.02 0.45
N ARG A 368 22.31 -21.53 -0.17
CA ARG A 368 23.32 -20.74 -0.88
C ARG A 368 22.89 -20.30 -2.28
N ALA A 369 21.91 -20.96 -2.89
CA ALA A 369 21.35 -20.52 -4.17
C ALA A 369 20.73 -19.13 -4.03
N THR A 370 20.94 -18.28 -5.03
CA THR A 370 20.48 -16.89 -5.04
C THR A 370 20.35 -16.39 -6.47
N LEU A 371 19.42 -15.48 -6.72
CA LEU A 371 19.28 -14.76 -7.99
C LEU A 371 20.45 -13.80 -8.23
N ALA A 372 21.12 -13.33 -7.17
CA ALA A 372 22.25 -12.40 -7.29
C ALA A 372 23.41 -12.98 -8.12
N ALA A 373 23.59 -14.30 -8.08
CA ALA A 373 24.64 -15.02 -8.80
C ALA A 373 24.16 -15.63 -10.13
N SER A 374 22.90 -15.44 -10.52
CA SER A 374 22.32 -16.07 -11.71
C SER A 374 22.53 -15.21 -12.95
N GLU A 375 23.39 -15.65 -13.87
CA GLU A 375 23.60 -14.99 -15.17
C GLU A 375 22.30 -14.92 -15.99
N THR A 376 21.49 -15.99 -15.96
CA THR A 376 20.20 -16.04 -16.65
C THR A 376 19.25 -14.94 -16.17
N TYR A 377 19.16 -14.72 -14.86
CA TYR A 377 18.25 -13.73 -14.30
C TYR A 377 18.79 -12.30 -14.26
N GLN A 378 20.10 -12.07 -14.44
CA GLN A 378 20.65 -10.71 -14.49
C GLN A 378 19.99 -9.84 -15.57
N ALA A 379 19.57 -10.46 -16.69
CA ALA A 379 18.85 -9.77 -17.76
C ALA A 379 17.37 -9.46 -17.43
N ASN A 380 16.79 -10.09 -16.40
CA ASN A 380 15.42 -9.83 -15.97
C ASN A 380 15.41 -8.68 -14.95
N PRO A 381 14.83 -7.50 -15.28
CA PRO A 381 14.74 -6.37 -14.35
C PRO A 381 13.85 -6.65 -13.13
N LEU A 382 12.92 -7.60 -13.25
CA LEU A 382 11.93 -7.92 -12.21
C LEU A 382 12.38 -9.06 -11.28
N ARG A 383 13.59 -9.62 -11.45
CA ARG A 383 14.02 -10.87 -10.78
C ARG A 383 13.79 -10.86 -9.26
N PHE A 384 14.15 -9.77 -8.57
CA PHE A 384 13.99 -9.66 -7.11
C PHE A 384 12.60 -9.14 -6.71
N LEU A 385 11.79 -8.68 -7.67
CA LEU A 385 10.39 -8.36 -7.42
C LEU A 385 9.54 -9.64 -7.45
N VAL A 386 9.77 -10.49 -8.46
CA VAL A 386 9.01 -11.75 -8.64
C VAL A 386 9.63 -12.97 -7.95
N GLY A 387 10.88 -12.89 -7.50
CA GLY A 387 11.57 -13.98 -6.81
C GLY A 387 12.30 -14.99 -7.72
N GLY A 388 12.39 -14.70 -9.03
CA GLY A 388 13.11 -15.52 -10.01
C GLY A 388 12.57 -16.94 -10.22
N GLY A 389 11.27 -17.11 -9.97
CA GLY A 389 10.53 -18.34 -10.24
C GLY A 389 10.56 -19.39 -9.13
N ASP A 390 9.93 -20.52 -9.41
CA ASP A 390 9.79 -21.68 -8.54
C ASP A 390 11.00 -22.61 -8.68
N ILE A 391 11.62 -22.94 -7.53
CA ILE A 391 12.80 -23.82 -7.47
C ILE A 391 12.46 -25.23 -8.00
N ASP A 392 11.24 -25.71 -7.75
CA ASP A 392 10.83 -27.05 -8.14
C ASP A 392 10.74 -27.15 -9.66
N HIS A 393 10.09 -26.17 -10.30
CA HIS A 393 10.03 -26.07 -11.76
C HIS A 393 11.41 -25.90 -12.38
N SER A 394 12.26 -25.02 -11.82
CA SER A 394 13.63 -24.83 -12.33
C SER A 394 14.41 -26.14 -12.30
N TYR A 395 14.36 -26.88 -11.18
CA TYR A 395 15.09 -28.13 -11.07
C TYR A 395 14.54 -29.20 -12.02
N LEU A 396 13.22 -29.32 -12.16
CA LEU A 396 12.61 -30.30 -13.04
C LEU A 396 12.84 -30.01 -14.53
N ALA A 397 12.99 -28.75 -14.91
CA ALA A 397 13.24 -28.34 -16.29
C ALA A 397 14.73 -28.40 -16.68
N GLY A 398 15.64 -28.02 -15.76
CA GLY A 398 17.06 -27.82 -16.06
C GLY A 398 18.06 -28.57 -15.17
N ASN A 399 17.62 -29.36 -14.18
CA ASN A 399 18.46 -29.96 -13.14
C ASN A 399 19.28 -28.94 -12.31
N GLU A 400 18.86 -27.68 -12.31
CA GLU A 400 19.47 -26.58 -11.57
C GLU A 400 18.40 -25.84 -10.77
N LEU A 401 18.77 -25.41 -9.56
CA LEU A 401 17.85 -24.79 -8.61
C LEU A 401 17.36 -23.39 -9.02
N VAL A 402 18.04 -22.75 -9.97
CA VAL A 402 17.80 -21.36 -10.37
C VAL A 402 17.97 -21.25 -11.88
N GLY A 403 17.06 -20.54 -12.55
CA GLY A 403 17.25 -20.08 -13.93
C GLY A 403 16.44 -20.80 -15.01
N HIS A 404 15.75 -21.90 -14.67
CA HIS A 404 15.08 -22.75 -15.67
C HIS A 404 13.57 -22.87 -15.49
N ASP A 405 12.96 -22.06 -14.62
CA ASP A 405 11.51 -22.09 -14.45
C ASP A 405 10.80 -21.58 -15.72
N PRO A 406 9.99 -22.43 -16.41
CA PRO A 406 9.29 -22.04 -17.62
C PRO A 406 8.15 -21.03 -17.39
N TYR A 407 7.78 -20.74 -16.15
CA TYR A 407 6.71 -19.81 -15.80
C TYR A 407 7.20 -18.42 -15.37
N VAL A 408 8.50 -18.12 -15.40
CA VAL A 408 9.00 -16.79 -14.98
C VAL A 408 8.34 -15.63 -15.73
N GLU A 409 8.10 -15.78 -17.03
CA GLU A 409 7.43 -14.74 -17.84
C GLU A 409 5.96 -14.55 -17.46
N LEU A 410 5.31 -15.57 -16.89
CA LEU A 410 3.96 -15.44 -16.35
C LEU A 410 3.98 -14.54 -15.12
N TYR A 411 4.97 -14.71 -14.23
CA TYR A 411 5.13 -13.88 -13.04
C TYR A 411 5.50 -12.44 -13.40
N ASN A 412 6.42 -12.25 -14.34
CA ASN A 412 6.78 -10.93 -14.87
C ASN A 412 5.54 -10.21 -15.43
N GLY A 413 4.78 -10.88 -16.29
CA GLY A 413 3.58 -10.32 -16.90
C GLY A 413 2.48 -10.02 -15.87
N LEU A 414 2.27 -10.91 -14.89
CA LEU A 414 1.31 -10.69 -13.81
C LEU A 414 1.70 -9.50 -12.92
N ALA A 415 2.99 -9.38 -12.57
CA ALA A 415 3.50 -8.26 -11.79
C ALA A 415 3.31 -6.92 -12.51
N LEU A 416 3.69 -6.83 -13.78
CA LEU A 416 3.50 -5.64 -14.59
C LEU A 416 2.01 -5.31 -14.77
N TRP A 417 1.16 -6.31 -15.01
CA TRP A 417 -0.28 -6.11 -15.11
C TRP A 417 -0.87 -5.54 -13.80
N LEU A 418 -0.46 -6.06 -12.64
CA LEU A 418 -0.89 -5.54 -11.34
C LEU A 418 -0.46 -4.07 -11.14
N ILE A 419 0.80 -3.75 -11.46
CA ILE A 419 1.34 -2.37 -11.38
C ILE A 419 0.55 -1.43 -12.29
N SER A 420 0.45 -1.76 -13.57
CA SER A 420 -0.23 -0.93 -14.57
C SER A 420 -1.70 -0.75 -14.22
N ARG A 421 -2.38 -1.82 -13.81
CA ARG A 421 -3.78 -1.78 -13.43
C ARG A 421 -4.01 -0.89 -12.20
N GLN A 422 -3.16 -0.95 -11.18
CA GLN A 422 -3.27 -0.08 -10.01
C GLN A 422 -3.00 1.38 -10.38
N ALA A 423 -1.96 1.66 -11.18
CA ALA A 423 -1.65 3.02 -11.62
C ALA A 423 -2.79 3.66 -12.42
N CYS A 424 -3.46 2.88 -13.29
CA CYS A 424 -4.61 3.33 -14.09
C CYS A 424 -5.86 3.69 -13.26
N ARG A 425 -5.91 3.35 -11.96
CA ARG A 425 -7.00 3.79 -11.07
C ARG A 425 -6.92 5.27 -10.71
N TYR A 426 -5.73 5.87 -10.81
CA TYR A 426 -5.51 7.24 -10.38
C TYR A 426 -5.70 8.22 -11.54
N PRO A 427 -6.56 9.24 -11.41
CA PRO A 427 -6.76 10.23 -12.46
C PRO A 427 -5.52 11.11 -12.63
N VAL A 428 -5.07 11.29 -13.87
CA VAL A 428 -4.02 12.26 -14.22
C VAL A 428 -4.62 13.67 -14.11
N ARG A 429 -4.27 14.41 -13.06
CA ARG A 429 -4.77 15.78 -12.81
C ARG A 429 -3.74 16.87 -13.13
N THR A 430 -2.47 16.50 -13.10
CA THR A 430 -1.31 17.33 -13.47
C THR A 430 -0.45 16.53 -14.44
N GLN A 431 0.37 17.21 -15.24
CA GLN A 431 1.29 16.56 -16.17
C GLN A 431 2.72 16.62 -15.62
N GLY A 432 3.54 15.63 -15.98
CA GLY A 432 4.94 15.57 -15.58
C GLY A 432 5.17 15.02 -14.17
N GLU A 433 4.24 14.24 -13.62
CA GLU A 433 4.34 13.64 -12.29
C GLU A 433 4.44 12.10 -12.34
N ILE A 434 4.86 11.51 -11.22
CA ILE A 434 4.79 10.06 -11.01
C ILE A 434 3.35 9.71 -10.60
N LEU A 435 2.71 8.77 -11.32
CA LEU A 435 1.33 8.31 -11.09
C LEU A 435 1.20 7.26 -9.99
N LEU A 436 2.24 6.44 -9.80
CA LEU A 436 2.32 5.46 -8.72
C LEU A 436 3.77 5.08 -8.49
N ARG A 437 4.15 4.90 -7.23
CA ARG A 437 5.46 4.38 -6.83
C ARG A 437 5.27 3.24 -5.82
N MET A 438 6.18 2.27 -5.86
CA MET A 438 6.26 1.21 -4.86
C MET A 438 6.21 1.78 -3.43
N GLY A 439 5.44 1.15 -2.54
CA GLY A 439 5.25 1.56 -1.16
C GLY A 439 4.21 2.64 -0.90
N GLU A 440 3.69 3.32 -1.94
CA GLU A 440 2.54 4.24 -1.78
C GLU A 440 1.22 3.47 -1.63
N VAL A 441 1.15 2.30 -2.27
CA VAL A 441 0.17 1.24 -1.99
C VAL A 441 0.91 0.13 -1.27
N ARG A 442 0.36 -0.35 -0.15
CA ARG A 442 0.99 -1.36 0.68
C ARG A 442 0.00 -2.44 1.07
N HIS A 443 0.39 -3.67 0.82
CA HIS A 443 -0.25 -4.85 1.38
C HIS A 443 0.57 -5.38 2.56
N ASP A 444 -0.07 -6.10 3.48
CA ASP A 444 0.66 -6.69 4.60
C ASP A 444 1.58 -7.79 4.08
N CYS A 445 2.88 -7.61 4.34
CA CYS A 445 3.92 -8.57 4.05
C CYS A 445 4.39 -9.15 5.39
N PRO A 446 4.32 -10.48 5.59
CA PRO A 446 4.63 -11.11 6.87
C PRO A 446 6.14 -11.10 7.21
N ASP A 447 7.02 -10.80 6.26
CA ASP A 447 8.48 -10.86 6.47
C ASP A 447 9.12 -9.48 6.67
N GLY A 448 9.75 -9.31 7.84
CA GLY A 448 10.25 -8.04 8.36
C GLY A 448 11.56 -7.50 7.78
N GLY A 449 12.23 -8.25 6.88
CA GLY A 449 13.63 -8.06 6.51
C GLY A 449 13.89 -7.39 5.16
N GLU A 450 15.18 -7.22 4.82
CA GLU A 450 15.63 -6.79 3.47
C GLU A 450 15.44 -7.88 2.41
N VAL A 451 15.37 -9.15 2.84
CA VAL A 451 15.13 -10.32 2.00
C VAL A 451 13.85 -10.98 2.46
N ALA A 452 12.93 -11.19 1.52
CA ALA A 452 11.72 -11.99 1.69
C ALA A 452 11.85 -13.28 0.88
N LEU A 453 11.22 -14.35 1.37
CA LEU A 453 11.23 -15.65 0.70
C LEU A 453 9.89 -15.86 0.02
N THR A 454 9.91 -16.35 -1.23
CA THR A 454 8.66 -16.74 -1.91
C THR A 454 8.21 -18.12 -1.43
N HIS A 455 7.03 -18.56 -1.87
CA HIS A 455 6.56 -19.93 -1.62
C HIS A 455 6.70 -20.79 -2.88
N CYS A 456 6.81 -22.11 -2.70
CA CYS A 456 6.76 -23.04 -3.83
C CYS A 456 5.34 -23.11 -4.41
N ASN A 457 5.24 -23.52 -5.68
CA ASN A 457 4.00 -23.60 -6.45
C ASN A 457 2.87 -24.37 -5.75
N CYS A 458 3.17 -25.30 -4.83
CA CYS A 458 2.16 -26.15 -4.17
C CYS A 458 1.47 -25.52 -2.95
N VAL A 459 1.96 -24.38 -2.46
CA VAL A 459 1.55 -23.79 -1.17
C VAL A 459 0.35 -22.87 -1.36
N VAL A 460 -0.67 -23.01 -0.51
CA VAL A 460 -1.74 -22.01 -0.40
C VAL A 460 -1.35 -20.94 0.59
N SER A 461 -1.45 -19.66 0.22
CA SER A 461 -1.31 -18.57 1.20
C SER A 461 -2.51 -18.55 2.15
N LEU A 462 -2.25 -18.70 3.45
CA LEU A 462 -3.25 -18.58 4.51
C LEU A 462 -3.42 -17.14 5.01
N ALA A 463 -2.87 -16.14 4.30
CA ALA A 463 -2.86 -14.76 4.77
C ALA A 463 -4.28 -14.20 5.03
N GLU A 464 -4.45 -13.62 6.22
CA GLU A 464 -5.64 -12.89 6.65
C GLU A 464 -5.56 -11.41 6.23
N ASP A 465 -6.72 -10.87 5.84
CA ASP A 465 -7.15 -9.46 5.70
C ASP A 465 -6.28 -8.41 4.95
N GLN A 466 -7.00 -7.54 4.24
CA GLN A 466 -6.48 -6.47 3.40
C GLN A 466 -5.78 -5.37 4.20
N GLY A 467 -4.46 -5.40 4.41
CA GLY A 467 -3.57 -4.25 4.70
C GLY A 467 -3.84 -3.38 5.95
N HIS A 468 -4.99 -3.56 6.60
CA HIS A 468 -5.52 -2.75 7.69
C HIS A 468 -5.49 -3.50 9.01
N ALA A 469 -5.27 -4.83 8.99
CA ALA A 469 -5.41 -5.69 10.16
C ALA A 469 -4.46 -5.23 11.28
N THR A 470 -3.18 -5.05 10.98
CA THR A 470 -2.16 -4.62 11.94
C THR A 470 -2.50 -3.27 12.58
N VAL A 471 -2.89 -2.27 11.78
CA VAL A 471 -3.21 -0.92 12.27
C VAL A 471 -4.52 -0.93 13.08
N ARG A 472 -5.54 -1.66 12.61
CA ARG A 472 -6.83 -1.82 13.28
C ARG A 472 -6.66 -2.45 14.65
N GLU A 473 -5.89 -3.52 14.76
CA GLU A 473 -5.60 -4.17 16.03
C GLU A 473 -4.79 -3.28 16.98
N PHE A 474 -3.79 -2.58 16.46
CA PHE A 474 -2.96 -1.67 17.24
C PHE A 474 -3.81 -0.56 17.89
N TYR A 475 -4.65 0.13 17.11
CA TYR A 475 -5.49 1.22 17.62
C TYR A 475 -6.71 0.72 18.40
N GLY A 476 -7.26 -0.45 18.06
CA GLY A 476 -8.28 -1.12 18.87
C GLY A 476 -7.77 -1.41 20.29
N ARG A 477 -6.52 -1.88 20.42
CA ARG A 477 -5.84 -2.04 21.72
C ARG A 477 -5.58 -0.71 22.41
N ALA A 478 -5.11 0.30 21.69
CA ALA A 478 -4.82 1.63 22.23
C ALA A 478 -6.09 2.35 22.77
N ALA A 479 -7.26 2.06 22.20
CA ALA A 479 -8.55 2.56 22.70
C ALA A 479 -8.88 2.00 24.10
N LEU A 480 -8.51 0.73 24.35
CA LEU A 480 -8.72 0.04 25.62
C LEU A 480 -7.66 0.40 26.66
N VAL A 481 -6.38 0.36 26.28
CA VAL A 481 -5.23 0.63 27.12
C VAL A 481 -4.41 1.75 26.51
N CYS A 482 -4.24 2.85 27.23
CA CYS A 482 -3.53 4.02 26.72
C CYS A 482 -2.07 3.66 26.34
N ASN A 483 -1.69 3.93 25.09
CA ASN A 483 -0.30 3.86 24.65
C ASN A 483 0.37 5.22 24.89
N GLU A 484 1.38 5.27 25.77
CA GLU A 484 2.09 6.51 26.15
C GLU A 484 3.07 7.02 25.08
N GLU A 485 3.54 6.15 24.18
CA GLU A 485 4.57 6.48 23.19
C GLU A 485 4.05 7.33 22.02
N ILE A 486 2.75 7.24 21.74
CA ILE A 486 2.09 7.94 20.62
C ILE A 486 1.14 9.05 21.07
N VAL A 487 1.13 9.37 22.37
CA VAL A 487 0.29 10.45 22.92
C VAL A 487 0.66 11.76 22.23
N ASN A 488 -0.37 12.48 21.79
CA ASN A 488 -0.19 13.76 21.13
C ASN A 488 0.52 14.73 22.09
N PRO A 489 1.70 15.27 21.72
CA PRO A 489 2.43 16.20 22.56
C PRO A 489 1.70 17.55 22.71
N PHE A 490 0.70 17.83 21.86
CA PHE A 490 -0.12 19.04 21.91
C PHE A 490 -1.44 18.77 22.65
N ALA A 491 -1.63 19.45 23.78
CA ALA A 491 -2.88 19.42 24.53
C ALA A 491 -3.80 20.58 24.12
N PRO A 492 -5.14 20.42 24.19
CA PRO A 492 -6.08 21.52 24.02
C PRO A 492 -5.80 22.64 25.03
N ASP A 493 -5.97 23.91 24.63
CA ASP A 493 -5.86 25.05 25.53
C ASP A 493 -6.83 24.89 26.72
N GLN A 494 -6.46 25.43 27.89
CA GLN A 494 -7.10 25.12 29.17
C GLN A 494 -8.61 25.34 29.20
N VAL A 495 -9.12 26.29 28.42
CA VAL A 495 -10.56 26.54 28.27
C VAL A 495 -11.25 25.39 27.54
N LEU A 496 -10.72 24.95 26.38
CA LEU A 496 -11.24 23.82 25.60
C LEU A 496 -11.07 22.48 26.34
N ALA A 497 -9.98 22.32 27.09
CA ALA A 497 -9.71 21.12 27.89
C ALA A 497 -10.78 20.85 28.97
N ASN A 498 -11.49 21.88 29.44
CA ASN A 498 -12.58 21.73 30.40
C ASN A 498 -13.84 21.13 29.76
N PHE A 499 -14.05 21.36 28.46
CA PHE A 499 -15.20 20.85 27.72
C PHE A 499 -15.02 19.40 27.26
N ILE A 500 -13.79 18.94 27.08
CA ILE A 500 -13.47 17.60 26.58
C ILE A 500 -13.21 16.63 27.76
N PRO A 501 -13.87 15.46 27.81
CA PRO A 501 -13.63 14.45 28.85
C PRO A 501 -12.16 14.05 28.97
N ALA A 502 -11.69 13.87 30.22
CA ALA A 502 -10.29 13.53 30.50
C ALA A 502 -9.86 12.20 29.87
N ASP A 503 -10.75 11.21 29.79
CA ASP A 503 -10.44 9.90 29.20
C ASP A 503 -10.17 10.00 27.69
N SER A 504 -10.94 10.81 26.95
CA SER A 504 -10.67 11.11 25.54
C SER A 504 -9.34 11.84 25.37
N ARG A 505 -9.03 12.81 26.25
CA ARG A 505 -7.76 13.56 26.16
C ARG A 505 -6.52 12.69 26.39
N LYS A 506 -6.60 11.68 27.27
CA LYS A 506 -5.49 10.74 27.50
C LYS A 506 -5.24 9.84 26.28
N LYS A 507 -6.29 9.53 25.51
CA LYS A 507 -6.26 8.70 24.31
C LYS A 507 -6.35 9.58 23.05
N SER A 508 -5.60 10.68 23.06
CA SER A 508 -5.43 11.58 21.93
C SER A 508 -4.06 11.32 21.35
N TYR A 509 -4.00 10.73 20.17
CA TYR A 509 -2.76 10.30 19.54
C TYR A 509 -2.43 11.19 18.34
N GLY A 510 -1.15 11.39 18.07
CA GLY A 510 -0.69 12.17 16.91
C GLY A 510 0.59 12.95 17.15
N CYS A 511 0.90 13.83 16.20
CA CYS A 511 2.18 14.54 16.12
C CYS A 511 2.02 16.07 16.05
N GLY A 512 0.78 16.56 16.01
CA GLY A 512 0.44 17.97 15.89
C GLY A 512 -0.99 18.26 16.36
N SER A 513 -1.52 19.44 16.02
CA SER A 513 -2.92 19.82 16.25
C SER A 513 -3.36 20.74 15.10
N PRO A 514 -3.79 20.21 13.95
CA PRO A 514 -4.02 20.99 12.73
C PRO A 514 -5.21 21.95 12.85
N VAL A 515 -6.11 21.78 13.84
CA VAL A 515 -7.32 22.60 14.00
C VAL A 515 -7.03 24.10 14.04
N LYS A 516 -6.01 24.56 14.78
CA LYS A 516 -5.71 26.00 14.84
C LYS A 516 -5.20 26.54 13.51
N ASP A 517 -4.34 25.77 12.84
CA ASP A 517 -3.74 26.11 11.55
C ASP A 517 -4.74 26.00 10.39
N ALA A 518 -5.83 25.26 10.59
CA ALA A 518 -6.94 25.16 9.66
C ALA A 518 -7.86 26.38 9.70
N GLU A 519 -7.78 27.25 10.71
CA GLU A 519 -8.59 28.46 10.86
C GLU A 519 -10.09 28.26 10.52
N PRO A 520 -10.81 27.30 11.15
CA PRO A 520 -12.22 27.03 10.85
C PRO A 520 -13.10 28.27 11.03
N GLN A 521 -14.00 28.51 10.08
CA GLN A 521 -14.90 29.66 10.09
C GLN A 521 -16.34 29.26 10.47
N PRO A 522 -17.12 30.16 11.08
CA PRO A 522 -18.53 29.90 11.38
C PRO A 522 -19.32 29.46 10.14
N GLY A 523 -20.08 28.36 10.26
CA GLY A 523 -20.89 27.80 9.18
C GLY A 523 -20.18 26.80 8.27
N GLU A 524 -18.86 26.60 8.40
CA GLU A 524 -18.13 25.63 7.60
C GLU A 524 -18.47 24.17 7.96
N VAL A 525 -18.33 23.29 6.96
CA VAL A 525 -18.28 21.84 7.13
C VAL A 525 -16.81 21.40 7.21
N LEU A 526 -16.39 20.95 8.40
CA LEU A 526 -15.05 20.43 8.65
C LEU A 526 -15.09 18.90 8.78
N VAL A 527 -14.18 18.22 8.11
CA VAL A 527 -14.00 16.76 8.19
C VAL A 527 -12.65 16.45 8.84
N TYR A 528 -12.63 15.56 9.84
CA TYR A 528 -11.42 15.08 10.49
C TYR A 528 -11.21 13.59 10.22
N LEU A 529 -10.06 13.27 9.63
CA LEU A 529 -9.68 11.90 9.27
C LEU A 529 -8.92 11.25 10.43
N GLY A 530 -9.25 10.00 10.75
CA GLY A 530 -8.65 9.30 11.89
C GLY A 530 -9.07 9.90 13.22
N SER A 531 -10.39 10.03 13.41
CA SER A 531 -10.94 10.87 14.47
C SER A 531 -10.64 10.40 15.89
N GLY A 532 -10.29 9.12 16.06
CA GLY A 532 -9.95 8.52 17.34
C GLY A 532 -11.04 8.78 18.37
N SER A 533 -10.64 9.23 19.55
CA SER A 533 -11.57 9.58 20.65
C SER A 533 -12.33 10.91 20.45
N GLY A 534 -12.14 11.60 19.32
CA GLY A 534 -12.89 12.79 18.91
C GLY A 534 -12.33 14.14 19.35
N VAL A 535 -11.16 14.19 19.98
CA VAL A 535 -10.60 15.41 20.61
C VAL A 535 -10.51 16.60 19.65
N GLU A 536 -9.91 16.42 18.46
CA GLU A 536 -9.79 17.48 17.45
C GLU A 536 -11.17 17.92 16.92
N CYS A 537 -12.12 16.99 16.78
CA CYS A 537 -13.50 17.32 16.39
C CYS A 537 -14.16 18.26 17.42
N PHE A 538 -13.95 17.99 18.71
CA PHE A 538 -14.47 18.82 19.79
C PHE A 538 -13.77 20.19 19.89
N MET A 539 -12.51 20.29 19.46
CA MET A 539 -11.80 21.57 19.35
C MET A 539 -12.30 22.41 18.16
N ALA A 540 -12.67 21.77 17.05
CA ALA A 540 -13.20 22.43 15.86
C ALA A 540 -14.67 22.87 16.02
N SER A 541 -15.48 22.07 16.72
CA SER A 541 -16.92 22.30 16.94
C SER A 541 -17.29 23.74 17.35
N PRO A 542 -16.66 24.37 18.36
CA PRO A 542 -16.98 25.74 18.73
C PRO A 542 -16.50 26.81 17.75
N GLN A 543 -15.53 26.50 16.88
CA GLN A 543 -14.99 27.45 15.90
C GLN A 543 -15.91 27.55 14.66
N VAL A 544 -16.44 26.42 14.19
CA VAL A 544 -17.45 26.41 13.12
C VAL A 544 -18.84 26.82 13.62
N GLY A 545 -19.06 26.80 14.93
CA GLY A 545 -20.28 27.27 15.58
C GLY A 545 -21.52 26.40 15.30
N PRO A 546 -22.69 26.78 15.84
CA PRO A 546 -23.91 25.97 15.78
C PRO A 546 -24.50 25.81 14.37
N ALA A 547 -24.14 26.69 13.43
CA ALA A 547 -24.56 26.60 12.03
C ALA A 547 -23.58 25.78 11.16
N GLY A 548 -22.37 25.52 11.65
CA GLY A 548 -21.38 24.67 10.99
C GLY A 548 -21.57 23.19 11.35
N ARG A 549 -20.73 22.33 10.77
CA ARG A 549 -20.75 20.88 11.01
C ARG A 549 -19.34 20.32 11.10
N VAL A 550 -19.11 19.39 12.03
CA VAL A 550 -17.85 18.63 12.15
C VAL A 550 -18.14 17.15 11.94
N VAL A 551 -17.41 16.50 11.03
CA VAL A 551 -17.55 15.06 10.78
C VAL A 551 -16.21 14.37 11.05
N GLY A 552 -16.18 13.49 12.06
CA GLY A 552 -15.04 12.61 12.34
C GLY A 552 -15.19 11.26 11.64
N ILE A 553 -14.14 10.81 10.95
CA ILE A 553 -14.08 9.48 10.31
C ILE A 553 -13.06 8.61 11.05
N ASP A 554 -13.44 7.40 11.44
CA ASP A 554 -12.51 6.41 12.03
C ASP A 554 -12.91 4.99 11.59
N MET A 555 -11.93 4.08 11.49
CA MET A 555 -12.20 2.70 11.06
C MET A 555 -12.56 1.77 12.24
N THR A 556 -12.20 2.13 13.48
CA THR A 556 -12.31 1.25 14.65
C THR A 556 -13.60 1.49 15.43
N ASP A 557 -14.30 0.40 15.79
CA ASP A 557 -15.54 0.50 16.57
C ASP A 557 -15.26 1.02 18.00
N GLU A 558 -14.09 0.67 18.56
CA GLU A 558 -13.67 1.08 19.89
C GLU A 558 -13.46 2.59 20.01
N MET A 559 -12.79 3.22 19.03
CA MET A 559 -12.59 4.68 19.04
C MET A 559 -13.90 5.43 18.82
N LEU A 560 -14.72 4.98 17.86
CA LEU A 560 -16.03 5.57 17.58
C LEU A 560 -16.94 5.51 18.81
N HIS A 561 -16.89 4.42 19.59
CA HIS A 561 -17.62 4.32 20.85
C HIS A 561 -17.17 5.39 21.86
N LEU A 562 -15.86 5.55 22.07
CA LEU A 562 -15.30 6.58 22.96
C LEU A 562 -15.70 7.99 22.52
N ALA A 563 -15.62 8.26 21.21
CA ALA A 563 -16.00 9.53 20.62
C ALA A 563 -17.49 9.83 20.82
N ALA A 564 -18.38 8.85 20.61
CA ALA A 564 -19.81 9.01 20.81
C ALA A 564 -20.18 9.31 22.27
N VAL A 565 -19.56 8.63 23.23
CA VAL A 565 -19.75 8.90 24.67
C VAL A 565 -19.28 10.32 25.04
N ALA A 566 -18.15 10.75 24.48
CA ALA A 566 -17.61 12.08 24.72
C ALA A 566 -18.47 13.18 24.08
N LYS A 567 -18.97 12.93 22.86
CA LYS A 567 -19.85 13.83 22.10
C LYS A 567 -21.04 14.29 22.91
N ALA A 568 -21.76 13.38 23.56
CA ALA A 568 -22.95 13.72 24.36
C ALA A 568 -22.63 14.71 25.49
N LYS A 569 -21.46 14.56 26.12
CA LYS A 569 -20.99 15.48 27.19
C LYS A 569 -20.58 16.83 26.63
N VAL A 570 -19.90 16.86 25.49
CA VAL A 570 -19.46 18.09 24.82
C VAL A 570 -20.68 18.88 24.34
N ALA A 571 -21.63 18.24 23.65
CA ALA A 571 -22.85 18.88 23.16
C ALA A 571 -23.67 19.50 24.30
N SER A 572 -23.83 18.78 25.41
CA SER A 572 -24.51 19.32 26.60
C SER A 572 -23.83 20.56 27.19
N ARG A 573 -22.50 20.69 27.06
CA ARG A 573 -21.74 21.83 27.60
C ARG A 573 -21.69 23.00 26.62
N LEU A 574 -21.67 22.75 25.31
CA LEU A 574 -21.69 23.78 24.27
C LEU A 574 -23.10 24.34 24.03
N GLY A 575 -24.15 23.56 24.34
CA GLY A 575 -25.55 23.95 24.14
C GLY A 575 -26.09 23.65 22.73
N TYR A 576 -25.32 22.94 21.90
CA TYR A 576 -25.72 22.48 20.56
C TYR A 576 -24.96 21.22 20.19
N ASP A 577 -25.50 20.47 19.23
CA ASP A 577 -24.87 19.27 18.68
C ASP A 577 -24.61 19.45 17.18
N ASN A 578 -23.35 19.69 16.83
CA ASN A 578 -22.90 19.87 15.44
C ASN A 578 -21.80 18.88 15.03
N VAL A 579 -21.53 17.86 15.83
CA VAL A 579 -20.47 16.86 15.59
C VAL A 579 -21.10 15.53 15.19
N GLU A 580 -20.56 14.85 14.18
CA GLU A 580 -20.97 13.51 13.77
C GLU A 580 -19.74 12.62 13.62
N PHE A 581 -19.88 11.33 13.97
CA PHE A 581 -18.84 10.34 13.75
C PHE A 581 -19.36 9.26 12.80
N LYS A 582 -18.55 8.90 11.81
CA LYS A 582 -18.87 7.84 10.85
C LYS A 582 -17.75 6.81 10.79
N LYS A 583 -18.15 5.54 10.66
CA LYS A 583 -17.22 4.45 10.38
C LYS A 583 -16.84 4.48 8.89
N GLY A 584 -15.55 4.42 8.59
CA GLY A 584 -15.07 4.37 7.21
C GLY A 584 -13.55 4.26 7.12
N PHE A 585 -13.07 3.88 5.94
CA PHE A 585 -11.65 3.88 5.58
C PHE A 585 -11.29 5.20 4.90
N LEU A 586 -10.01 5.56 4.86
CA LEU A 586 -9.59 6.82 4.24
C LEU A 586 -9.60 6.76 2.71
N GLU A 587 -9.50 5.55 2.18
CA GLU A 587 -9.50 5.18 0.77
C GLU A 587 -10.91 5.14 0.16
N ASP A 588 -11.95 5.14 1.00
CA ASP A 588 -13.37 5.12 0.62
C ASP A 588 -14.18 5.90 1.66
N LEU A 589 -14.14 7.23 1.57
CA LEU A 589 -14.76 8.11 2.55
C LEU A 589 -16.29 8.08 2.40
N PRO A 590 -17.07 7.83 3.48
CA PRO A 590 -18.54 7.74 3.45
C PRO A 590 -19.23 9.13 3.39
N LEU A 591 -18.79 9.94 2.43
CA LEU A 591 -19.20 11.32 2.17
C LEU A 591 -19.34 11.55 0.67
N GLU A 592 -20.28 12.41 0.29
CA GLU A 592 -20.47 12.80 -1.10
C GLU A 592 -19.35 13.75 -1.57
N GLU A 593 -19.17 13.87 -2.88
CA GLU A 593 -18.22 14.83 -3.44
C GLU A 593 -18.59 16.27 -3.06
N THR A 594 -17.60 17.16 -2.93
CA THR A 594 -17.81 18.59 -2.63
C THR A 594 -18.62 18.89 -1.36
N THR A 595 -18.53 18.03 -0.34
CA THR A 595 -19.19 18.20 0.95
C THR A 595 -18.45 19.17 1.89
N ALA A 596 -17.11 19.11 1.93
CA ALA A 596 -16.30 19.72 2.98
C ALA A 596 -15.69 21.06 2.54
N ASP A 597 -15.73 22.06 3.42
CA ASP A 597 -14.96 23.31 3.28
C ASP A 597 -13.52 23.10 3.78
N VAL A 598 -13.35 22.26 4.79
CA VAL A 598 -12.05 21.98 5.43
C VAL A 598 -11.90 20.48 5.68
N VAL A 599 -10.75 19.92 5.34
CA VAL A 599 -10.33 18.58 5.77
C VAL A 599 -9.08 18.72 6.63
N ILE A 600 -9.08 18.07 7.79
CA ILE A 600 -7.92 17.97 8.67
C ILE A 600 -7.54 16.52 8.95
N SER A 601 -6.26 16.27 9.22
CA SER A 601 -5.74 14.96 9.62
C SER A 601 -4.52 15.10 10.53
N ASN A 602 -4.33 14.15 11.44
CA ASN A 602 -3.18 14.11 12.35
C ASN A 602 -2.58 12.70 12.36
N CYS A 603 -1.42 12.51 11.72
CA CYS A 603 -0.63 11.29 11.73
C CYS A 603 -1.30 10.02 11.13
N VAL A 604 -2.45 10.14 10.44
CA VAL A 604 -3.21 8.98 9.93
C VAL A 604 -2.98 8.70 8.44
N ILE A 605 -2.52 9.68 7.64
CA ILE A 605 -2.24 9.43 6.21
C ILE A 605 -1.10 8.42 6.07
N ASN A 606 -0.09 8.48 6.94
CA ASN A 606 0.98 7.48 6.97
C ASN A 606 0.51 6.04 7.27
N LEU A 607 -0.63 5.88 7.96
CA LEU A 607 -1.23 4.59 8.29
C LEU A 607 -2.08 3.99 7.16
N SER A 608 -2.43 4.80 6.16
CA SER A 608 -3.23 4.36 5.02
C SER A 608 -2.45 3.36 4.16
N PRO A 609 -3.04 2.19 3.83
CA PRO A 609 -2.48 1.26 2.86
C PRO A 609 -2.51 1.77 1.42
N ASP A 610 -3.35 2.75 1.06
CA ASP A 610 -3.34 3.40 -0.27
C ASP A 610 -3.38 4.93 -0.10
N LYS A 611 -2.18 5.52 0.01
CA LYS A 611 -2.03 6.96 0.26
C LYS A 611 -2.54 7.81 -0.89
N ARG A 612 -2.42 7.33 -2.12
CA ARG A 612 -2.91 8.03 -3.31
C ARG A 612 -4.42 8.08 -3.32
N GLN A 613 -5.08 6.94 -3.09
CA GLN A 613 -6.52 6.88 -3.01
C GLN A 613 -7.04 7.77 -1.87
N THR A 614 -6.37 7.77 -0.70
CA THR A 614 -6.68 8.69 0.40
C THR A 614 -6.65 10.15 -0.02
N LEU A 615 -5.59 10.60 -0.70
CA LEU A 615 -5.51 11.99 -1.17
C LEU A 615 -6.57 12.31 -2.25
N HIS A 616 -6.90 11.35 -3.12
CA HIS A 616 -7.98 11.52 -4.10
C HIS A 616 -9.35 11.59 -3.46
N GLU A 617 -9.62 10.83 -2.40
CA GLU A 617 -10.86 10.90 -1.64
C GLU A 617 -11.00 12.23 -0.91
N ILE A 618 -9.92 12.71 -0.27
CA ILE A 618 -9.87 14.05 0.32
C ILE A 618 -10.18 15.11 -0.76
N PHE A 619 -9.54 15.00 -1.93
CA PHE A 619 -9.77 15.92 -3.03
C PHE A 619 -11.22 15.85 -3.55
N ARG A 620 -11.82 14.65 -3.59
CA ARG A 620 -13.21 14.42 -4.02
C ARG A 620 -14.18 15.14 -3.08
N ILE A 621 -14.05 14.95 -1.77
CA ILE A 621 -14.98 15.51 -0.79
C ILE A 621 -14.81 17.02 -0.57
N LEU A 622 -13.66 17.60 -0.86
CA LEU A 622 -13.46 19.05 -0.73
C LEU A 622 -14.29 19.80 -1.78
N LYS A 623 -14.92 20.90 -1.36
CA LYS A 623 -15.50 21.90 -2.28
C LYS A 623 -14.40 22.58 -3.09
N PRO A 624 -14.68 23.11 -4.28
CA PRO A 624 -13.75 24.02 -4.96
C PRO A 624 -13.33 25.13 -4.01
N GLY A 625 -12.03 25.25 -3.76
CA GLY A 625 -11.45 26.20 -2.81
C GLY A 625 -11.44 25.81 -1.35
N GLY A 626 -11.97 24.64 -1.03
CA GLY A 626 -11.78 24.03 0.28
C GLY A 626 -10.31 23.72 0.52
N ARG A 627 -9.96 23.63 1.80
CA ARG A 627 -8.56 23.50 2.24
C ARG A 627 -8.31 22.20 3.01
N LEU A 628 -7.15 21.62 2.76
CA LEU A 628 -6.59 20.50 3.50
C LEU A 628 -5.52 21.05 4.46
N VAL A 629 -5.58 20.70 5.74
CA VAL A 629 -4.51 21.00 6.72
C VAL A 629 -4.16 19.76 7.52
N VAL A 630 -2.91 19.30 7.42
CA VAL A 630 -2.48 18.03 8.00
C VAL A 630 -1.22 18.25 8.82
N SER A 631 -1.16 17.59 9.98
CA SER A 631 0.09 17.36 10.71
C SER A 631 0.45 15.88 10.55
N ASP A 632 1.56 15.55 9.91
CA ASP A 632 2.03 14.17 9.75
C ASP A 632 3.54 14.05 9.92
N ILE A 633 4.02 12.81 10.05
CA ILE A 633 5.44 12.50 10.14
C ILE A 633 6.06 12.45 8.74
N VAL A 634 7.19 13.14 8.58
CA VAL A 634 8.02 13.12 7.38
C VAL A 634 9.48 12.88 7.72
N THR A 635 10.25 12.50 6.70
CA THR A 635 11.71 12.41 6.75
C THR A 635 12.35 13.28 5.68
N ASP A 636 13.64 13.58 5.86
CA ASP A 636 14.47 14.19 4.81
C ASP A 636 14.98 13.12 3.84
N ASP A 637 15.42 11.99 4.39
CA ASP A 637 16.02 10.86 3.65
C ASP A 637 15.08 9.64 3.59
N PRO A 638 15.31 8.68 2.66
CA PRO A 638 14.57 7.43 2.61
C PRO A 638 14.66 6.63 3.92
N ILE A 639 13.54 6.06 4.36
CA ILE A 639 13.48 5.24 5.57
C ILE A 639 14.01 3.82 5.28
N PRO A 640 14.88 3.25 6.13
CA PRO A 640 15.34 1.87 6.01
C PRO A 640 14.19 0.84 6.01
N VAL A 641 14.35 -0.25 5.26
CA VAL A 641 13.36 -1.35 5.16
C VAL A 641 13.01 -1.93 6.53
N THR A 642 14.01 -2.04 7.43
CA THR A 642 13.84 -2.54 8.80
C THR A 642 12.86 -1.71 9.63
N ILE A 643 12.79 -0.39 9.42
CA ILE A 643 11.80 0.47 10.09
C ILE A 643 10.44 0.33 9.41
N LYS A 644 10.41 0.36 8.07
CA LYS A 644 9.16 0.25 7.30
C LYS A 644 8.42 -1.06 7.57
N ASN A 645 9.14 -2.17 7.74
CA ASN A 645 8.57 -3.50 7.94
C ASN A 645 8.30 -3.87 9.41
N ASN A 646 8.70 -3.04 10.36
CA ASN A 646 8.40 -3.27 11.77
C ASN A 646 6.94 -2.94 12.08
N GLU A 647 6.17 -3.92 12.57
CA GLU A 647 4.74 -3.75 12.88
C GLU A 647 4.45 -2.64 13.91
N GLN A 648 5.30 -2.51 14.92
CA GLN A 648 5.18 -1.44 15.92
C GLN A 648 5.38 -0.08 15.27
N PHE A 649 6.47 0.12 14.51
CA PHE A 649 6.71 1.39 13.82
C PHE A 649 5.65 1.70 12.75
N ARG A 650 5.01 0.68 12.16
CA ARG A 650 3.84 0.88 11.30
C ARG A 650 2.65 1.43 12.10
N GLY A 651 2.32 0.83 13.24
CA GLY A 651 1.27 1.32 14.14
C GLY A 651 1.54 2.73 14.67
N GLU A 652 2.80 3.09 14.86
CA GLU A 652 3.26 4.41 15.31
C GLU A 652 3.43 5.43 14.17
N CYS A 653 2.88 5.16 12.98
CA CYS A 653 2.95 5.96 11.74
C CYS A 653 4.35 6.19 11.13
N LEU A 654 5.44 5.87 11.83
CA LEU A 654 6.80 6.01 11.30
C LEU A 654 7.07 5.14 10.07
N GLY A 655 6.65 3.88 10.11
CA GLY A 655 6.91 2.92 9.04
C GLY A 655 6.23 3.28 7.72
N GLY A 656 5.26 4.20 7.76
CA GLY A 656 4.56 4.73 6.60
C GLY A 656 4.95 6.17 6.23
N ALA A 657 5.89 6.79 6.95
CA ALA A 657 6.28 8.17 6.71
C ALA A 657 6.89 8.37 5.32
N LEU A 658 6.54 9.50 4.70
CA LEU A 658 7.04 9.90 3.39
C LEU A 658 8.23 10.85 3.55
N ARG A 659 9.15 10.83 2.57
CA ARG A 659 10.05 11.98 2.41
C ARG A 659 9.22 13.21 2.12
N GLN A 660 9.65 14.36 2.65
CA GLN A 660 8.92 15.61 2.46
C GLN A 660 8.73 15.95 0.98
N GLU A 661 9.74 15.70 0.13
CA GLU A 661 9.63 15.94 -1.32
C GLU A 661 8.58 15.05 -2.00
N ASP A 662 8.49 13.78 -1.60
CA ASP A 662 7.55 12.80 -2.13
C ASP A 662 6.11 13.15 -1.72
N LEU A 663 5.91 13.58 -0.46
CA LEU A 663 4.63 14.10 0.02
C LEU A 663 4.13 15.28 -0.83
N LEU A 664 5.02 16.25 -1.10
CA LEU A 664 4.68 17.41 -1.93
C LEU A 664 4.35 17.01 -3.36
N ALA A 665 5.07 16.05 -3.93
CA ALA A 665 4.77 15.51 -5.26
C ALA A 665 3.42 14.80 -5.29
N MET A 666 3.11 13.99 -4.28
CA MET A 666 1.84 13.28 -4.19
C MET A 666 0.64 14.23 -4.06
N LEU A 667 0.77 15.31 -3.31
CA LEU A 667 -0.25 16.37 -3.21
C LEU A 667 -0.49 17.05 -4.56
N ARG A 668 0.57 17.40 -5.31
CA ARG A 668 0.43 17.98 -6.65
C ARG A 668 -0.22 16.99 -7.62
N GLY A 669 0.24 15.74 -7.63
CA GLY A 669 -0.34 14.67 -8.47
C GLY A 669 -1.82 14.42 -8.19
N ALA A 670 -2.25 14.56 -6.94
CA ALA A 670 -3.67 14.50 -6.55
C ALA A 670 -4.49 15.73 -6.99
N GLY A 671 -3.84 16.78 -7.50
CA GLY A 671 -4.45 17.99 -8.04
C GLY A 671 -4.53 19.17 -7.06
N PHE A 672 -3.92 19.07 -5.88
CA PHE A 672 -3.89 20.18 -4.93
C PHE A 672 -2.98 21.33 -5.41
N ALA A 673 -3.38 22.56 -5.10
CA ALA A 673 -2.63 23.77 -5.38
C ALA A 673 -2.36 24.57 -4.09
N GLY A 674 -1.50 25.59 -4.19
CA GLY A 674 -1.18 26.48 -3.06
C GLY A 674 -0.61 25.73 -1.86
N ILE A 675 0.24 24.74 -2.10
CA ILE A 675 0.82 23.89 -1.06
C ILE A 675 1.81 24.73 -0.25
N SER A 676 1.61 24.82 1.06
CA SER A 676 2.43 25.61 1.97
C SER A 676 2.83 24.79 3.20
N LEU A 677 4.12 24.86 3.57
CA LEU A 677 4.63 24.29 4.81
C LEU A 677 4.47 25.31 5.94
N ILE A 678 3.71 24.97 6.98
CA ILE A 678 3.33 25.90 8.05
C ILE A 678 4.33 25.80 9.20
N LYS A 679 4.57 24.59 9.70
CA LYS A 679 5.45 24.32 10.85
C LYS A 679 6.17 22.99 10.66
N ARG A 680 7.41 22.91 11.14
CA ARG A 680 8.19 21.66 11.18
C ARG A 680 8.98 21.58 12.47
N PHE A 681 8.88 20.46 13.19
CA PHE A 681 9.60 20.22 14.44
C PHE A 681 10.26 18.84 14.42
N PRO A 682 11.45 18.68 15.04
CA PRO A 682 11.99 17.36 15.32
C PRO A 682 10.98 16.54 16.13
N TYR A 683 10.71 15.31 15.72
CA TYR A 683 9.77 14.42 16.40
C TYR A 683 10.49 13.28 17.11
N ARG A 684 11.24 12.47 16.37
CA ARG A 684 11.95 11.29 16.89
C ARG A 684 13.17 10.95 16.04
N VAL A 685 14.12 10.23 16.63
CA VAL A 685 15.27 9.66 15.92
C VAL A 685 15.30 8.16 16.19
N GLU A 686 15.31 7.35 15.14
CA GLU A 686 15.46 5.89 15.22
C GLU A 686 16.67 5.46 14.39
N GLY A 687 17.70 4.94 15.06
CA GLY A 687 19.01 4.70 14.44
C GLY A 687 19.59 6.00 13.87
N GLU A 688 19.84 6.02 12.56
CA GLU A 688 20.31 7.20 11.83
C GLU A 688 19.17 8.03 11.21
N THR A 689 17.94 7.52 11.25
CA THR A 689 16.78 8.16 10.60
C THR A 689 16.16 9.21 11.52
N ARG A 690 15.98 10.42 10.99
CA ARG A 690 15.34 11.53 11.70
C ARG A 690 13.93 11.76 11.19
N PHE A 691 12.99 11.77 12.12
CA PHE A 691 11.58 12.03 11.87
C PHE A 691 11.19 13.42 12.33
N TYR A 692 10.35 14.07 11.54
CA TYR A 692 9.86 15.41 11.80
C TYR A 692 8.34 15.43 11.76
N SER A 693 7.72 16.16 12.67
CA SER A 693 6.31 16.53 12.54
C SER A 693 6.23 17.72 11.61
N LEU A 694 5.54 17.56 10.48
CA LEU A 694 5.31 18.62 9.49
C LEU A 694 3.82 18.94 9.46
N THR A 695 3.49 20.21 9.70
CA THR A 695 2.16 20.75 9.41
C THR A 695 2.18 21.49 8.10
N PHE A 696 1.31 21.09 7.17
CA PHE A 696 1.18 21.69 5.85
C PHE A 696 -0.28 21.98 5.50
N ARG A 697 -0.47 22.83 4.51
CA ARG A 697 -1.77 23.21 3.97
C ARG A 697 -1.77 23.16 2.45
N ALA A 698 -2.88 22.75 1.86
CA ALA A 698 -3.10 22.74 0.42
C ALA A 698 -4.57 23.02 0.09
N TYR A 699 -4.88 23.37 -1.15
CA TYR A 699 -6.22 23.77 -1.58
C TYR A 699 -6.69 22.98 -2.79
N LYS A 700 -8.00 22.72 -2.86
CA LYS A 700 -8.66 22.35 -4.11
C LYS A 700 -8.85 23.62 -4.95
N PRO A 701 -8.36 23.70 -6.20
CA PRO A 701 -8.50 24.91 -7.01
C PRO A 701 -9.98 25.34 -7.21
N LYS A 702 -10.27 26.65 -7.15
CA LYS A 702 -11.61 27.23 -7.41
C LYS A 702 -11.85 27.58 -8.87
N ASP A 703 -10.85 28.18 -9.50
CA ASP A 703 -11.00 28.93 -10.74
C ASP A 703 -9.73 28.83 -11.60
N SER A 704 -9.90 28.45 -12.86
CA SER A 704 -8.81 28.33 -13.84
C SER A 704 -8.62 29.60 -14.68
N ARG A 705 -9.43 30.65 -14.48
CA ARG A 705 -9.26 31.94 -15.17
C ARG A 705 -7.90 32.53 -14.84
N ARG A 706 -7.32 33.20 -15.84
CA ARG A 706 -6.05 33.89 -15.71
C ARG A 706 -6.25 35.38 -15.44
N VAL A 707 -5.42 35.94 -14.59
CA VAL A 707 -5.36 37.36 -14.25
C VAL A 707 -3.97 37.91 -14.56
N GLU A 708 -3.91 39.16 -15.02
CA GLU A 708 -2.62 39.84 -15.21
C GLU A 708 -2.01 40.17 -13.85
N VAL A 709 -0.72 39.89 -13.70
CA VAL A 709 0.03 40.12 -12.48
C VAL A 709 1.41 40.71 -12.73
N ILE A 710 1.97 41.38 -11.73
CA ILE A 710 3.38 41.75 -11.66
C ILE A 710 3.99 41.16 -10.39
N TYR A 711 5.02 40.33 -10.53
CA TYR A 711 5.75 39.81 -9.37
C TYR A 711 6.62 40.89 -8.71
N ARG A 712 6.40 41.11 -7.41
CA ARG A 712 7.01 42.20 -6.63
C ARG A 712 8.40 41.86 -6.08
N GLY A 713 8.74 40.58 -5.96
CA GLY A 713 9.96 40.12 -5.27
C GLY A 713 9.66 39.46 -3.91
N PRO A 714 10.70 39.18 -3.10
CA PRO A 714 12.03 39.79 -3.14
C PRO A 714 12.99 39.18 -4.17
N PHE A 715 12.80 37.91 -4.55
CA PHE A 715 13.70 37.19 -5.47
C PHE A 715 13.69 37.78 -6.89
N GLY A 716 14.76 37.56 -7.66
CA GLY A 716 14.86 38.06 -9.04
C GLY A 716 13.83 37.44 -9.99
N ALA A 717 13.48 36.17 -9.74
CA ALA A 717 12.42 35.45 -10.42
C ALA A 717 11.86 34.39 -9.47
N VAL A 718 10.64 33.91 -9.75
CA VAL A 718 10.04 32.73 -9.10
C VAL A 718 9.38 31.86 -10.16
N TRP A 719 9.29 30.57 -9.90
CA TRP A 719 8.47 29.66 -10.71
C TRP A 719 7.13 29.44 -9.99
N THR A 720 6.03 29.53 -10.73
CA THR A 720 4.71 29.10 -10.24
C THR A 720 4.66 27.58 -10.17
N GLU A 721 3.66 27.04 -9.46
CA GLU A 721 3.42 25.59 -9.44
C GLU A 721 3.04 25.04 -10.82
N SER A 722 2.42 25.84 -11.67
CA SER A 722 2.16 25.52 -13.09
C SER A 722 3.40 25.56 -13.99
N GLY A 723 4.59 25.89 -13.46
CA GLY A 723 5.84 25.92 -14.21
C GLY A 723 6.09 27.23 -14.96
N GLU A 724 5.40 28.31 -14.62
CA GLU A 724 5.61 29.62 -15.25
C GLU A 724 6.65 30.44 -14.49
N MET A 725 7.66 30.95 -15.20
CA MET A 725 8.67 31.81 -14.58
C MET A 725 8.20 33.26 -14.55
N LEU A 726 7.97 33.79 -13.35
CA LEU A 726 7.64 35.19 -13.10
C LEU A 726 8.92 35.99 -12.85
N LEU A 727 9.28 36.87 -13.77
CA LEU A 727 10.37 37.82 -13.60
C LEU A 727 9.89 39.03 -12.79
N LYS A 728 10.70 39.44 -11.81
CA LYS A 728 10.38 40.60 -10.96
C LYS A 728 10.13 41.86 -11.81
N GLY A 729 9.03 42.54 -11.55
CA GLY A 729 8.64 43.79 -12.21
C GLY A 729 8.11 43.66 -13.64
N ARG A 730 8.00 42.44 -14.19
CA ARG A 730 7.38 42.22 -15.51
C ARG A 730 5.92 41.81 -15.36
N ARG A 731 5.10 42.24 -16.32
CA ARG A 731 3.73 41.70 -16.48
C ARG A 731 3.81 40.25 -16.90
N ALA A 732 2.97 39.44 -16.26
CA ALA A 732 2.72 38.05 -16.58
C ALA A 732 1.21 37.79 -16.36
N ALA A 733 0.76 36.59 -16.67
CA ALA A 733 -0.58 36.15 -16.28
C ALA A 733 -0.44 34.88 -15.45
N VAL A 734 -1.25 34.71 -14.41
CA VAL A 734 -1.32 33.46 -13.62
C VAL A 734 -2.77 33.12 -13.35
N THR A 735 -3.08 31.92 -12.88
CA THR A 735 -4.44 31.60 -12.46
C THR A 735 -4.86 32.43 -11.25
N VAL A 736 -6.16 32.69 -11.08
CA VAL A 736 -6.69 33.36 -9.88
C VAL A 736 -6.23 32.64 -8.60
N SER A 737 -6.25 31.31 -8.61
CA SER A 737 -5.82 30.50 -7.45
C SER A 737 -4.33 30.70 -7.11
N GLU A 738 -3.46 30.82 -8.10
CA GLU A 738 -2.04 31.12 -7.88
C GLU A 738 -1.84 32.55 -7.39
N ALA A 739 -2.62 33.49 -7.91
CA ALA A 739 -2.59 34.88 -7.46
C ALA A 739 -2.98 35.01 -5.99
N GLU A 740 -4.04 34.33 -5.58
CA GLU A 740 -4.47 34.23 -4.18
C GLU A 740 -3.39 33.57 -3.31
N SER A 741 -2.77 32.49 -3.79
CA SER A 741 -1.73 31.77 -3.04
C SER A 741 -0.43 32.58 -2.84
N LEU A 742 -0.04 33.40 -3.82
CA LEU A 742 1.14 34.25 -3.73
C LEU A 742 0.84 35.58 -3.00
N GLY A 743 -0.44 35.94 -2.88
CA GLY A 743 -0.93 37.08 -2.11
C GLY A 743 -0.18 38.36 -2.41
N ASP A 744 0.35 38.99 -1.36
CA ASP A 744 1.06 40.27 -1.45
C ASP A 744 2.37 40.21 -2.23
N SER A 745 2.84 39.04 -2.66
CA SER A 745 4.02 38.94 -3.53
C SER A 745 3.71 39.31 -4.98
N LEU A 746 2.43 39.45 -5.35
CA LEU A 746 1.98 39.89 -6.67
C LEU A 746 1.20 41.21 -6.56
N PHE A 747 1.33 42.06 -7.58
CA PHE A 747 0.29 43.03 -7.93
C PHE A 747 -0.65 42.36 -8.91
N VAL A 748 -1.94 42.22 -8.57
CA VAL A 748 -2.99 41.79 -9.51
C VAL A 748 -3.50 43.04 -10.23
N LEU A 749 -3.56 42.98 -11.56
CA LEU A 749 -3.95 44.10 -12.40
C LEU A 749 -5.41 43.94 -12.86
N ASP A 750 -6.15 45.04 -12.82
CA ASP A 750 -7.47 45.13 -13.44
C ASP A 750 -7.39 45.35 -14.97
N THR A 751 -8.54 45.45 -15.64
CA THR A 751 -8.63 45.68 -17.09
C THR A 751 -8.02 47.00 -17.56
N HIS A 752 -7.76 47.94 -16.64
CA HIS A 752 -7.13 49.23 -16.91
C HIS A 752 -5.65 49.25 -16.50
N GLY A 753 -5.13 48.14 -15.95
CA GLY A 753 -3.76 48.00 -15.49
C GLY A 753 -3.50 48.57 -14.09
N ALA A 754 -4.54 48.92 -13.32
CA ALA A 754 -4.41 49.36 -11.93
C ALA A 754 -4.31 48.16 -10.98
N VAL A 755 -3.61 48.33 -9.86
CA VAL A 755 -3.44 47.28 -8.85
C VAL A 755 -4.73 47.11 -8.06
N SER A 756 -5.32 45.92 -8.09
CA SER A 756 -6.64 45.64 -7.51
C SER A 756 -6.60 44.91 -6.16
N ASN A 757 -5.49 44.26 -5.82
CA ASN A 757 -5.37 43.40 -4.63
C ASN A 757 -4.71 44.07 -3.42
N LEU A 758 -4.31 45.34 -3.52
CA LEU A 758 -3.74 46.09 -2.41
C LEU A 758 -4.60 47.31 -2.12
N SER A 759 -4.98 47.47 -0.86
CA SER A 759 -5.58 48.70 -0.38
C SER A 759 -4.53 49.81 -0.47
N LEU A 760 -4.75 50.78 -1.34
CA LEU A 760 -4.03 52.05 -1.30
C LEU A 760 -4.36 52.72 0.03
N GLU A 761 -3.45 52.67 1.00
CA GLU A 761 -3.48 53.67 2.06
C GLU A 761 -3.35 55.03 1.38
N ASN A 762 -4.35 55.89 1.56
CA ASN A 762 -4.39 57.24 1.02
C ASN A 762 -3.23 58.08 1.57
N SER A 763 -2.04 57.87 1.03
CA SER A 763 -0.92 58.79 1.08
C SER A 763 -1.20 59.90 0.06
N CYS A 764 -1.71 60.99 0.62
CA CYS A 764 -1.95 62.29 0.03
C CYS A 764 -0.91 62.73 -1.05
N CYS A 765 -1.40 63.48 -2.04
CA CYS A 765 -0.67 64.34 -3.01
C CYS A 765 -0.18 63.72 -4.34
N ALA A 766 -1.08 63.17 -5.15
CA ALA A 766 -0.96 63.26 -6.60
C ALA A 766 -2.36 63.32 -7.23
N SER A 767 -2.72 64.46 -7.82
CA SER A 767 -3.93 64.59 -8.63
C SER A 767 -3.90 63.60 -9.79
N PRO A 768 -5.04 63.04 -10.23
CA PRO A 768 -5.09 62.27 -11.46
C PRO A 768 -4.64 63.16 -12.62
N LEU A 769 -3.80 62.62 -13.52
CA LEU A 769 -3.51 63.23 -14.81
C LEU A 769 -4.82 63.57 -15.51
N GLU A 770 -5.02 64.86 -15.80
CA GLU A 770 -6.14 65.35 -16.59
C GLU A 770 -6.23 64.60 -17.91
N LEU A 771 -7.36 63.91 -18.10
CA LEU A 771 -7.83 63.51 -19.42
C LEU A 771 -8.01 64.80 -20.25
N LEU A 772 -7.38 64.81 -21.43
CA LEU A 772 -7.48 65.87 -22.45
C LEU A 772 -8.93 66.35 -22.64
N PRO A 773 -9.20 67.67 -22.62
CA PRO A 773 -10.55 68.17 -22.84
C PRO A 773 -10.90 68.11 -24.33
N SER A 774 -11.90 67.29 -24.66
CA SER A 774 -12.71 67.51 -25.87
C SER A 774 -13.62 68.72 -25.65
N SER A 775 -13.52 69.67 -26.58
CA SER A 775 -14.34 70.87 -26.76
C SER A 775 -15.85 70.72 -26.49
N GLY A 776 -16.48 71.71 -25.82
CA GLY A 776 -17.91 71.98 -26.02
C GLY A 776 -18.68 72.68 -24.88
N CYS A 777 -18.81 74.01 -24.98
CA CYS A 777 -19.97 74.87 -24.67
C CYS A 777 -20.70 74.86 -23.29
N CYS A 778 -20.64 76.04 -22.65
CA CYS A 778 -21.72 76.84 -22.04
C CYS A 778 -22.72 76.23 -21.02
N ALA A 779 -22.72 76.74 -19.77
CA ALA A 779 -23.79 77.60 -19.22
C ALA A 779 -23.70 77.82 -17.67
N THR A 780 -23.58 79.10 -17.28
CA THR A 780 -24.25 79.84 -16.18
C THR A 780 -24.55 79.22 -14.79
N GLY A 781 -24.08 79.90 -13.73
CA GLY A 781 -24.93 80.34 -12.60
C GLY A 781 -24.54 79.86 -11.17
N PRO A 782 -24.70 80.67 -10.08
CA PRO A 782 -23.82 80.60 -8.90
C PRO A 782 -24.51 80.44 -7.51
N LYS A 783 -23.66 80.37 -6.45
CA LYS A 783 -23.90 80.61 -4.98
C LYS A 783 -24.60 79.47 -4.20
N GLU A 784 -24.35 79.20 -2.91
CA GLU A 784 -24.10 80.05 -1.72
C GLU A 784 -23.54 79.16 -0.56
N GLU A 785 -22.53 79.60 0.21
CA GLU A 785 -22.56 79.90 1.68
C GLU A 785 -22.75 78.70 2.67
N THR A 786 -22.31 78.67 3.93
CA THR A 786 -21.30 79.28 4.83
C THR A 786 -21.40 78.46 6.14
N GLY A 787 -20.34 78.38 6.96
CA GLY A 787 -20.46 77.83 8.33
C GLY A 787 -19.13 77.68 9.07
N LYS A 788 -18.86 78.58 10.02
CA LYS A 788 -17.58 78.84 10.70
C LYS A 788 -17.38 78.07 12.02
N ILE A 789 -16.12 77.65 12.26
CA ILE A 789 -15.19 77.93 13.40
C ILE A 789 -15.65 77.66 14.86
N VAL A 790 -14.84 76.95 15.67
CA VAL A 790 -14.11 77.42 16.90
C VAL A 790 -13.01 76.42 17.31
N ALA A 791 -11.86 76.92 17.80
CA ALA A 791 -10.64 76.20 18.15
C ALA A 791 -10.07 76.54 19.56
N LEU A 792 -9.28 75.59 20.12
CA LEU A 792 -8.12 75.69 21.08
C LEU A 792 -8.38 75.88 22.59
N PRO A 793 -7.41 75.59 23.52
CA PRO A 793 -6.07 74.92 23.44
C PRO A 793 -5.75 73.85 24.55
N PRO A 794 -4.53 73.25 24.62
CA PRO A 794 -4.16 72.05 25.40
C PRO A 794 -3.23 72.30 26.62
N LEU A 795 -3.09 71.31 27.52
CA LEU A 795 -2.03 71.27 28.56
C LEU A 795 -1.49 69.85 28.87
N ARG A 796 -0.17 69.71 28.58
CA ARG A 796 0.92 69.03 29.32
C ARG A 796 0.97 67.49 29.53
N GLN A 797 2.03 66.94 28.95
CA GLN A 797 2.83 65.70 29.21
C GLN A 797 3.51 65.67 30.60
N PRO A 798 4.13 64.55 31.12
CA PRO A 798 5.18 63.72 30.46
C PRO A 798 5.13 62.18 30.65
N VAL A 799 5.46 61.36 29.64
CA VAL A 799 6.75 60.81 29.12
C VAL A 799 7.40 59.71 29.99
N ASN A 800 7.51 58.50 29.41
CA ASN A 800 8.70 57.61 29.27
C ASN A 800 8.23 56.17 28.99
N GLY A 801 8.70 55.40 28.00
CA GLY A 801 9.68 55.61 26.94
C GLY A 801 9.65 54.35 26.05
N ARG A 802 9.45 54.54 24.74
CA ARG A 802 9.73 53.57 23.68
C ARG A 802 10.56 54.30 22.63
N HIS A 803 11.31 53.50 21.87
CA HIS A 803 12.11 53.78 20.68
C HIS A 803 13.63 53.84 20.92
N PRO A 804 14.47 53.46 19.92
CA PRO A 804 14.13 53.57 18.50
C PRO A 804 14.56 52.45 17.53
N SER A 805 13.78 52.44 16.45
CA SER A 805 14.11 52.02 15.10
C SER A 805 15.32 52.76 14.51
N GLY A 806 15.93 52.20 13.47
CA GLY A 806 16.80 52.97 12.58
C GLY A 806 16.82 52.39 11.17
N CYS A 807 15.98 52.93 10.28
CA CYS A 807 16.18 52.91 8.83
C CYS A 807 16.80 54.27 8.45
N MET A 808 17.87 54.24 7.65
CA MET A 808 18.59 55.42 7.16
C MET A 808 17.93 55.98 5.90
N ALA A 809 17.40 57.21 5.99
CA ALA A 809 17.59 58.26 4.99
C ALA A 809 17.11 59.59 5.60
N CYS A 810 17.96 60.60 5.52
CA CYS A 810 17.83 61.98 6.01
C CYS A 810 17.67 62.21 7.53
N GLY A 811 18.82 62.24 8.23
CA GLY A 811 19.04 63.07 9.43
C GLY A 811 19.06 62.34 10.75
#